data_AF-A0A364MU77-F1
#
_entry.id   AF-A0A364MU77-F1
#
_cell.length_a   1.000
_cell.length_b   1.000
_cell.length_c   1.000
_cell.angle_alpha   90.00
_cell.angle_beta   90.00
_cell.angle_gamma   90.00
#
_symmetry.space_group_name_H-M   'P 1'
#
loop_
_entity.id
_entity.type
_entity.pdbx_description
1 polymer ?
#
loop_
_entity_poly.entity_id
_entity_poly.type
_entity_poly.pdbx_seq_one_letter_code
_entity_poly.pdbx_strand_id
1 'polypeptide(L)'
;MCFDQLQAEACNTEPRYRFGSDHGRPYTRNGSLLTLDKGIPAHQLATEANSAVQDPPPKKTLKRKKAKPTNGVDPRPEPEVNGDAMDIEHNGATTHVTASLRAESEPMGSEAESLTVAEIPLSTLSIGQDAEIQTEAIAIADLAPSTVFVPRHPNPEKVVEHTLWGPIESPVLLAAGKSLLQVHVVSKPDSQDQTPPIHTADMSLPVDSFDVTALCWHSEDELTVSAREQCFNEVGEKMMMDKLIKLTEGGTTSNVISSTAGLINTLRWNSERNLLLSISTDGEKGSIKVWKNDSDSIPAWTEFTETAILDAQWISDSAFVVCGIKLFKIYEVTDTLSTQRTLDTRIQWETVKHDAASGIIAVLGIEDQKDYLGILHPNDSIQLQTHEYPDEYATDLGFRARPATSHLTNGSSLPPVLLATSSMSGAARVWDANEPFKCVRWLPTTDGTQALKIAFSPDGSLLAAAGPDAVTIWDVEKRDVPVANWRASEWPSEKWNPGTDGEFSLGWEPDSSRLSIALGNQIAIITVPRRTSFEYSLGEQVATTTLLTATCSLPLSFLPIMSAVPNLPIDAPMVHADTNTEGVAAKNPSYKLNDAPVENLRRLKVIVIGAGYSGIYHGIRIPERLRNVELVIYEKNAGVGGTWYENRYLGCACDIPSHSYQYSFQPNPNWSSLYAPAAEIQSYLQDVAQKYSADRFIKLRHEVGPCRWDDETAKWNITVKNLDTGETMHDQADVLISAKGALNTPSWPEIDGLDTFKGEVMHSAIWNEDYDFENKKVGVIGSGSSSIQIVPSLQRMPGTQVSTFVRSKTWISPPFGHQLFEKYGFQGSSIPKELQDRFANDSEYYHKFRLSVEEDGNGIHAVTIKGTDLQVGSKELFENHMKERLKTKPEILEALLPSFSPGCRRLTPGPGYLEALTQPNVAFVTSPITRISESAIHTSDGQTHKIDALICATGFQAGAPPPFPLIGSNGLSLKEKWQERPVSYLSHSVAGFPNLFTMLGPNGGIGSGSLTTMIETTGDYVIKTIRKIQKENIASMVVKAARERDFIEHVDAYFEGTVFADECRSWYKNKGCGAVTGLWPGSTLHCVEAMRSPRWEDFEYVYCDELKGAASEGGLGVAGGKRANKLAWLGNGWSDNEKKKKDLAWYLYPEFMDKPVAPLPEAKEAYNVRPFSC
;
A
#
# COMPACT_ATOMS: atom_id res chain seq x y z
N MET A 1 21.15 -30.10 -34.34
CA MET A 1 21.89 -29.99 -35.62
C MET A 1 22.98 -28.94 -35.59
N CYS A 2 22.95 -27.93 -34.70
CA CYS A 2 24.21 -27.32 -34.24
C CYS A 2 24.37 -27.30 -32.69
N PHE A 3 23.99 -28.40 -32.03
CA PHE A 3 24.38 -28.70 -30.63
C PHE A 3 25.19 -30.01 -30.58
N ASP A 4 25.27 -30.72 -31.73
CA ASP A 4 25.62 -32.15 -31.88
C ASP A 4 26.93 -32.30 -32.67
N GLN A 5 27.16 -31.38 -33.60
CA GLN A 5 28.46 -31.08 -34.20
C GLN A 5 29.27 -30.14 -33.25
N LEU A 6 28.63 -29.51 -32.25
CA LEU A 6 29.24 -28.76 -31.14
C LEU A 6 29.85 -29.74 -30.16
N GLN A 7 29.01 -30.65 -29.63
CA GLN A 7 29.38 -31.90 -28.95
C GLN A 7 30.66 -32.52 -29.59
N ALA A 8 30.77 -32.39 -30.92
CA ALA A 8 31.87 -32.87 -31.76
C ALA A 8 33.09 -31.95 -32.01
N GLU A 9 33.21 -30.71 -31.50
CA GLU A 9 34.51 -29.95 -31.51
C GLU A 9 35.10 -29.57 -30.16
N ALA A 10 34.39 -29.82 -29.04
CA ALA A 10 35.03 -29.80 -27.72
C ALA A 10 34.77 -31.03 -26.77
N CYS A 11 34.13 -32.13 -27.23
CA CYS A 11 34.31 -33.48 -26.62
C CYS A 11 34.70 -34.54 -27.69
N ASN A 12 35.97 -35.00 -27.77
CA ASN A 12 36.63 -35.44 -29.03
C ASN A 12 36.05 -36.66 -29.78
N THR A 13 34.94 -36.44 -30.50
CA THR A 13 34.05 -37.42 -31.16
C THR A 13 33.31 -36.76 -32.35
N GLU A 14 32.54 -37.54 -33.14
CA GLU A 14 31.77 -37.05 -34.32
C GLU A 14 30.26 -36.81 -34.02
N PRO A 15 29.59 -35.90 -34.79
CA PRO A 15 28.14 -35.68 -34.72
C PRO A 15 27.33 -36.90 -35.16
N ARG A 16 26.11 -37.05 -34.66
CA ARG A 16 25.29 -38.25 -34.94
C ARG A 16 24.46 -38.16 -36.21
N TYR A 17 23.78 -37.04 -36.51
CA TYR A 17 22.83 -36.99 -37.65
C TYR A 17 22.72 -35.61 -38.35
N ARG A 18 22.57 -35.63 -39.69
CA ARG A 18 22.43 -34.47 -40.58
C ARG A 18 21.14 -34.51 -41.43
N PHE A 19 20.70 -33.32 -41.86
CA PHE A 19 19.56 -33.03 -42.76
C PHE A 19 18.16 -33.31 -42.16
N GLY A 20 17.09 -32.64 -42.59
CA GLY A 20 16.99 -31.61 -43.64
C GLY A 20 15.71 -30.75 -43.52
N SER A 21 15.48 -29.87 -44.49
CA SER A 21 14.44 -28.83 -44.46
C SER A 21 13.05 -29.33 -44.86
N ASP A 22 12.08 -29.28 -43.93
CA ASP A 22 10.67 -28.90 -44.22
C ASP A 22 9.81 -28.77 -42.95
N HIS A 23 9.39 -27.54 -42.58
CA HIS A 23 8.36 -27.32 -41.55
C HIS A 23 6.96 -27.28 -42.19
N GLY A 24 6.36 -28.46 -42.33
CA GLY A 24 5.18 -28.71 -43.17
C GLY A 24 3.79 -28.65 -42.52
N ARG A 25 3.42 -27.53 -41.87
CA ARG A 25 2.05 -27.16 -41.39
C ARG A 25 1.52 -27.88 -40.12
N PRO A 26 0.62 -27.24 -39.35
CA PRO A 26 -0.08 -27.86 -38.22
C PRO A 26 -1.32 -28.65 -38.66
N TYR A 27 -1.73 -29.63 -37.84
CA TYR A 27 -3.10 -30.15 -37.83
C TYR A 27 -3.72 -30.06 -36.44
N THR A 28 -4.96 -29.57 -36.43
CA THR A 28 -5.79 -29.33 -35.25
C THR A 28 -6.28 -30.63 -34.60
N ARG A 29 -6.69 -30.58 -33.32
CA ARG A 29 -8.13 -30.74 -33.02
C ARG A 29 -8.61 -30.35 -31.62
N ASN A 30 -9.85 -29.85 -31.63
CA ASN A 30 -10.73 -29.58 -30.50
C ASN A 30 -10.98 -30.83 -29.64
N GLY A 31 -11.32 -30.62 -28.36
CA GLY A 31 -12.75 -30.51 -28.04
C GLY A 31 -13.31 -31.26 -26.83
N SER A 32 -14.21 -30.56 -26.12
CA SER A 32 -15.36 -31.07 -25.36
C SER A 32 -16.50 -30.06 -25.57
N LEU A 33 -17.54 -30.26 -26.41
CA LEU A 33 -18.59 -31.30 -26.42
C LEU A 33 -19.59 -31.09 -25.24
N LEU A 34 -20.93 -31.17 -25.38
CA LEU A 34 -21.76 -31.54 -26.55
C LEU A 34 -23.26 -31.18 -26.36
N THR A 35 -23.98 -31.15 -27.50
CA THR A 35 -25.44 -31.30 -27.76
C THR A 35 -26.36 -30.05 -27.74
N LEU A 36 -27.39 -29.94 -28.59
CA LEU A 36 -27.85 -30.80 -29.72
C LEU A 36 -28.52 -29.95 -30.83
N ASP A 37 -28.63 -30.51 -32.04
CA ASP A 37 -29.00 -29.79 -33.27
C ASP A 37 -30.44 -29.29 -33.36
N LYS A 38 -30.57 -28.03 -33.81
CA LYS A 38 -31.33 -27.64 -35.03
C LYS A 38 -30.99 -26.21 -35.43
N GLY A 39 -30.03 -26.04 -36.33
CA GLY A 39 -29.53 -24.73 -36.73
C GLY A 39 -30.37 -24.02 -37.79
N ILE A 40 -30.68 -22.75 -37.54
CA ILE A 40 -30.73 -21.65 -38.52
C ILE A 40 -30.04 -20.44 -37.85
N PRO A 41 -29.02 -19.80 -38.46
CA PRO A 41 -28.35 -18.65 -37.86
C PRO A 41 -29.23 -17.39 -37.79
N ALA A 42 -29.07 -16.59 -36.73
CA ALA A 42 -29.95 -15.45 -36.41
C ALA A 42 -30.01 -14.32 -37.46
N HIS A 43 -29.12 -14.29 -38.47
CA HIS A 43 -29.22 -13.35 -39.60
C HIS A 43 -30.28 -13.75 -40.64
N GLN A 44 -30.95 -14.90 -40.48
CA GLN A 44 -32.03 -15.39 -41.35
C GLN A 44 -33.43 -15.31 -40.70
N LEU A 45 -33.59 -14.56 -39.61
CA LEU A 45 -34.89 -14.29 -38.98
C LEU A 45 -35.41 -12.85 -39.19
N ALA A 46 -34.75 -12.08 -40.07
CA ALA A 46 -35.32 -10.97 -40.80
C ALA A 46 -34.66 -10.96 -42.20
N THR A 47 -35.37 -11.00 -43.33
CA THR A 47 -36.78 -10.67 -43.56
C THR A 47 -37.34 -11.47 -44.75
N GLU A 48 -38.45 -12.19 -44.60
CA GLU A 48 -39.15 -12.78 -45.76
C GLU A 48 -40.67 -12.97 -45.55
N ALA A 49 -41.44 -11.88 -45.64
CA ALA A 49 -42.90 -11.90 -45.79
C ALA A 49 -43.47 -10.55 -46.32
N ASN A 50 -43.34 -10.29 -47.63
CA ASN A 50 -44.04 -9.25 -48.42
C ASN A 50 -43.81 -7.77 -48.00
N SER A 51 -43.02 -6.91 -48.68
CA SER A 51 -42.58 -6.75 -50.08
C SER A 51 -43.52 -5.99 -51.03
N ALA A 52 -43.10 -4.77 -51.40
CA ALA A 52 -43.35 -4.09 -52.69
C ALA A 52 -42.22 -3.02 -52.87
N VAL A 53 -41.28 -3.13 -53.82
CA VAL A 53 -41.38 -2.87 -55.30
C VAL A 53 -41.42 -1.36 -55.60
N GLN A 54 -40.58 -0.74 -56.46
CA GLN A 54 -39.41 -1.12 -57.31
C GLN A 54 -38.36 0.05 -57.26
N ASP A 55 -37.27 0.24 -58.02
CA ASP A 55 -36.71 -0.24 -59.31
C ASP A 55 -35.13 -0.11 -59.30
N PRO A 56 -34.33 -0.67 -60.25
CA PRO A 56 -32.88 -0.89 -60.06
C PRO A 56 -31.87 -0.03 -60.91
N PRO A 57 -30.85 -0.56 -61.63
CA PRO A 57 -29.44 -0.48 -61.20
C PRO A 57 -28.48 0.34 -62.12
N PRO A 58 -27.22 0.61 -61.71
CA PRO A 58 -26.38 1.65 -62.33
C PRO A 58 -25.33 1.17 -63.36
N LYS A 59 -24.92 2.07 -64.29
CA LYS A 59 -23.51 2.45 -64.61
C LYS A 59 -23.36 3.29 -65.88
N LYS A 60 -22.64 4.43 -65.79
CA LYS A 60 -21.75 5.10 -66.79
C LYS A 60 -21.50 6.58 -66.37
N THR A 61 -20.34 7.26 -66.51
CA THR A 61 -18.90 6.90 -66.47
C THR A 61 -18.03 8.17 -66.72
N LEU A 62 -16.83 8.24 -66.11
CA LEU A 62 -15.58 8.92 -66.59
C LEU A 62 -15.29 10.45 -66.38
N LYS A 63 -14.12 10.71 -65.73
CA LYS A 63 -13.05 11.70 -66.07
C LYS A 63 -13.29 13.21 -65.73
N ARG A 64 -12.26 14.07 -65.45
CA ARG A 64 -10.77 13.93 -65.52
C ARG A 64 -9.98 15.04 -64.73
N LYS A 65 -8.87 14.67 -64.04
CA LYS A 65 -7.67 15.50 -63.68
C LYS A 65 -7.91 16.75 -62.79
N LYS A 66 -6.92 17.42 -62.16
CA LYS A 66 -5.41 17.41 -62.22
C LYS A 66 -4.82 17.55 -60.78
N ALA A 67 -3.51 17.75 -60.56
CA ALA A 67 -2.87 17.61 -59.22
C ALA A 67 -1.66 18.56 -58.92
N LYS A 68 -1.37 18.74 -57.60
CA LYS A 68 -0.14 19.27 -56.92
C LYS A 68 0.22 20.76 -57.16
N PRO A 69 0.92 21.48 -56.22
CA PRO A 69 2.27 21.16 -55.68
C PRO A 69 2.44 21.21 -54.13
N THR A 70 3.43 21.97 -53.59
CA THR A 70 4.27 21.62 -52.41
C THR A 70 4.72 22.82 -51.53
N ASN A 71 5.42 22.53 -50.42
CA ASN A 71 5.94 23.44 -49.37
C ASN A 71 6.89 24.58 -49.83
N GLY A 72 7.05 25.62 -48.98
CA GLY A 72 8.01 26.74 -49.05
C GLY A 72 8.06 27.54 -47.72
N VAL A 73 9.04 28.44 -47.51
CA VAL A 73 9.39 29.06 -46.20
C VAL A 73 9.80 30.56 -46.30
N ASP A 74 9.44 31.37 -45.27
CA ASP A 74 9.92 32.73 -44.87
C ASP A 74 9.77 33.96 -45.83
N PRO A 75 9.97 35.25 -45.40
CA PRO A 75 10.30 35.82 -44.06
C PRO A 75 9.40 37.02 -43.56
N ARG A 76 9.83 37.74 -42.49
CA ARG A 76 9.24 38.97 -41.84
C ARG A 76 9.10 40.23 -42.75
N PRO A 77 8.34 41.26 -42.32
CA PRO A 77 8.98 42.51 -41.84
C PRO A 77 8.31 43.22 -40.61
N GLU A 78 8.97 44.30 -40.14
CA GLU A 78 8.60 45.30 -39.10
C GLU A 78 8.23 46.67 -39.77
N PRO A 79 8.09 47.89 -39.14
CA PRO A 79 8.31 48.35 -37.74
C PRO A 79 7.24 49.33 -37.15
N GLU A 80 7.44 49.90 -35.94
CA GLU A 80 7.77 51.34 -35.69
C GLU A 80 8.07 51.67 -34.20
N VAL A 81 8.58 52.87 -33.88
CA VAL A 81 9.31 53.20 -32.63
C VAL A 81 9.04 54.64 -32.12
N ASN A 82 9.07 54.86 -30.80
CA ASN A 82 9.47 56.12 -30.12
C ASN A 82 9.75 55.83 -28.62
N GLY A 83 10.76 56.42 -27.96
CA GLY A 83 11.80 57.32 -28.45
C GLY A 83 12.78 57.77 -27.35
N ASP A 84 13.84 58.47 -27.78
CA ASP A 84 14.88 59.21 -27.04
C ASP A 84 15.92 58.44 -26.19
N ALA A 85 17.12 59.03 -26.12
CA ALA A 85 18.39 58.44 -25.64
C ALA A 85 19.32 59.54 -25.05
N MET A 86 20.54 59.17 -24.66
CA MET A 86 21.83 59.89 -24.84
C MET A 86 22.87 59.49 -23.76
N ASP A 87 23.84 58.65 -24.14
CA ASP A 87 25.27 59.00 -24.37
C ASP A 87 25.83 60.27 -23.66
N ILE A 88 27.08 60.34 -23.18
CA ILE A 88 28.29 59.58 -23.57
C ILE A 88 29.35 59.51 -22.44
N GLU A 89 30.48 58.81 -22.68
CA GLU A 89 31.52 58.39 -21.72
C GLU A 89 32.65 59.40 -21.38
N HIS A 90 33.63 58.92 -20.58
CA HIS A 90 35.06 59.32 -20.53
C HIS A 90 35.39 60.71 -19.88
N ASN A 91 36.54 60.94 -19.20
CA ASN A 91 37.75 60.17 -18.88
C ASN A 91 38.45 60.75 -17.61
N GLY A 92 39.40 60.05 -16.98
CA GLY A 92 40.41 60.68 -16.08
C GLY A 92 40.83 59.93 -14.80
N ALA A 93 42.15 59.83 -14.57
CA ALA A 93 42.77 59.27 -13.35
C ALA A 93 42.93 60.37 -12.24
N THR A 94 43.38 60.13 -11.00
CA THR A 94 44.41 59.16 -10.54
C THR A 94 44.35 58.91 -9.02
N THR A 95 44.74 57.69 -8.59
CA THR A 95 45.25 57.31 -7.24
C THR A 95 44.53 57.82 -5.97
N HIS A 96 43.93 56.88 -5.22
CA HIS A 96 44.44 56.51 -3.89
C HIS A 96 43.92 55.12 -3.42
N VAL A 97 44.86 54.21 -3.15
CA VAL A 97 44.88 53.09 -2.18
C VAL A 97 43.57 52.31 -1.89
N THR A 98 43.56 51.07 -2.38
CA THR A 98 42.90 49.83 -1.88
C THR A 98 42.47 49.79 -0.40
N ALA A 99 41.40 49.11 0.02
CA ALA A 99 40.38 48.32 -0.71
C ALA A 99 39.06 48.30 0.10
N SER A 100 37.98 47.76 -0.48
CA SER A 100 36.63 47.81 0.08
C SER A 100 35.99 46.42 0.17
N LEU A 101 35.40 46.07 1.32
CA LEU A 101 33.93 46.03 1.44
C LEU A 101 33.46 45.83 2.88
N ARG A 102 32.25 46.34 3.16
CA ARG A 102 31.59 46.32 4.48
C ARG A 102 31.21 44.93 4.96
N ALA A 103 31.38 44.71 6.25
CA ALA A 103 30.40 44.03 7.08
C ALA A 103 29.76 45.08 8.01
N GLU A 104 28.46 45.00 8.27
CA GLU A 104 27.76 45.68 9.36
C GLU A 104 26.71 44.71 9.95
N SER A 105 26.43 44.83 11.25
CA SER A 105 25.81 43.77 12.05
C SER A 105 25.03 44.30 13.25
N GLU A 106 23.92 43.63 13.56
CA GLU A 106 23.30 43.56 14.90
C GLU A 106 22.65 44.89 15.42
N PRO A 107 21.82 44.88 16.52
CA PRO A 107 22.05 44.20 17.81
C PRO A 107 20.88 43.45 18.47
N MET A 108 21.26 42.48 19.34
CA MET A 108 20.68 42.10 20.66
C MET A 108 19.15 41.89 20.84
N GLY A 109 18.67 40.97 21.68
CA GLY A 109 19.35 40.00 22.55
C GLY A 109 18.83 40.03 24.00
N SER A 110 18.33 38.88 24.51
CA SER A 110 18.05 38.67 25.94
C SER A 110 18.18 37.19 26.30
N GLU A 111 19.06 36.87 27.25
CA GLU A 111 19.42 35.51 27.62
C GLU A 111 18.53 34.95 28.75
N ALA A 112 18.23 33.65 28.67
CA ALA A 112 17.85 32.81 29.80
C ALA A 112 18.29 31.37 29.49
N GLU A 113 19.27 30.86 30.24
CA GLU A 113 19.96 29.61 29.91
C GLU A 113 19.11 28.35 30.16
N SER A 114 19.43 27.27 29.46
CA SER A 114 18.96 25.91 29.77
C SER A 114 20.00 24.89 29.30
N LEU A 115 20.34 23.94 30.18
CA LEU A 115 21.52 23.08 30.04
C LEU A 115 21.35 21.97 28.99
N THR A 116 22.45 21.63 28.31
CA THR A 116 22.52 20.51 27.37
C THR A 116 22.65 19.16 28.09
N VAL A 117 22.06 18.11 27.52
CA VAL A 117 21.96 16.77 28.13
C VAL A 117 23.26 15.97 27.89
N ALA A 118 24.37 16.45 28.46
CA ALA A 118 25.70 15.84 28.33
C ALA A 118 26.27 15.28 29.66
N GLU A 119 25.79 15.75 30.82
CA GLU A 119 26.45 15.50 32.12
C GLU A 119 25.49 15.02 33.23
N ILE A 120 24.86 13.85 33.07
CA ILE A 120 24.37 13.04 34.21
C ILE A 120 24.81 11.58 34.00
N PRO A 121 25.63 10.99 34.91
CA PRO A 121 26.13 9.63 34.74
C PRO A 121 25.15 8.58 35.27
N LEU A 122 24.97 7.48 34.51
CA LEU A 122 24.33 6.26 34.98
C LEU A 122 25.26 5.06 34.74
N SER A 123 26.05 4.74 35.76
CA SER A 123 26.79 3.48 35.86
C SER A 123 26.07 2.49 36.79
N THR A 124 26.39 1.20 36.62
CA THR A 124 25.89 0.08 37.42
C THR A 124 24.36 -0.11 37.50
N LEU A 125 23.86 -1.01 36.64
CA LEU A 125 23.46 -2.34 37.12
C LEU A 125 23.50 -3.38 35.98
N SER A 126 24.10 -4.52 36.26
CA SER A 126 24.22 -5.69 35.37
C SER A 126 23.80 -6.96 36.12
N ILE A 127 23.56 -8.05 35.39
CA ILE A 127 23.25 -9.43 35.85
C ILE A 127 21.77 -9.65 36.22
N GLY A 128 21.12 -10.66 35.62
CA GLY A 128 19.72 -11.00 35.96
C GLY A 128 18.86 -11.82 34.96
N GLN A 129 19.45 -12.35 33.89
CA GLN A 129 19.09 -13.60 33.17
C GLN A 129 17.62 -14.07 32.98
N ASP A 130 17.23 -14.10 31.70
CA ASP A 130 16.76 -15.29 30.94
C ASP A 130 15.52 -16.11 31.37
N ALA A 131 14.53 -16.13 30.46
CA ALA A 131 13.73 -17.32 30.16
C ALA A 131 13.26 -17.28 28.69
N GLU A 132 13.99 -17.98 27.81
CA GLU A 132 13.73 -18.03 26.37
C GLU A 132 12.41 -18.74 26.01
N ILE A 133 11.87 -18.42 24.84
CA ILE A 133 11.10 -19.36 24.02
C ILE A 133 11.79 -19.36 22.66
N GLN A 134 12.32 -20.51 22.25
CA GLN A 134 13.21 -20.64 21.09
C GLN A 134 12.45 -20.65 19.76
N THR A 135 11.86 -19.50 19.40
CA THR A 135 12.11 -18.98 18.06
C THR A 135 13.46 -18.29 18.15
N GLU A 136 14.49 -18.80 17.48
CA GLU A 136 15.77 -18.08 17.42
C GLU A 136 15.51 -16.67 16.90
N ALA A 137 15.83 -15.64 17.69
CA ALA A 137 15.91 -14.28 17.22
C ALA A 137 17.22 -14.16 16.43
N ILE A 138 17.22 -14.69 15.21
CA ILE A 138 18.41 -14.72 14.35
C ILE A 138 18.69 -13.29 13.92
N ALA A 139 19.60 -12.66 14.65
CA ALA A 139 20.23 -11.43 14.21
C ALA A 139 20.74 -11.65 12.77
N ILE A 140 20.36 -10.75 11.87
CA ILE A 140 21.00 -10.64 10.57
C ILE A 140 22.49 -10.43 10.88
N ALA A 141 23.35 -11.32 10.39
CA ALA A 141 24.77 -11.24 10.69
C ALA A 141 25.36 -10.01 10.01
N ASP A 142 25.68 -8.99 10.80
CA ASP A 142 26.50 -7.88 10.39
C ASP A 142 27.90 -8.41 10.00
N LEU A 143 28.27 -8.21 8.74
CA LEU A 143 29.55 -8.64 8.17
C LEU A 143 30.61 -7.53 8.21
N ALA A 144 30.28 -6.30 8.61
CA ALA A 144 31.26 -5.22 8.71
C ALA A 144 32.42 -5.59 9.68
N PRO A 145 32.18 -6.13 10.90
CA PRO A 145 33.27 -6.55 11.79
C PRO A 145 34.26 -7.58 11.19
N SER A 146 33.84 -8.36 10.19
CA SER A 146 34.69 -9.37 9.51
C SER A 146 35.33 -8.89 8.20
N THR A 147 35.20 -7.59 7.86
CA THR A 147 35.65 -7.04 6.58
C THR A 147 37.15 -6.79 6.54
N VAL A 148 37.81 -7.46 5.60
CA VAL A 148 39.22 -7.29 5.26
C VAL A 148 39.32 -6.41 4.02
N PHE A 149 39.87 -5.20 4.16
CA PHE A 149 40.11 -4.31 3.03
C PHE A 149 41.46 -4.57 2.38
N VAL A 150 41.48 -4.70 1.06
CA VAL A 150 42.72 -4.71 0.27
C VAL A 150 43.29 -3.27 0.25
N PRO A 151 44.63 -3.09 0.38
CA PRO A 151 45.22 -1.75 0.26
C PRO A 151 44.89 -1.10 -1.09
N ARG A 152 44.23 0.06 -1.05
CA ARG A 152 43.89 0.86 -2.25
C ARG A 152 45.16 1.17 -3.07
N HIS A 153 45.07 1.07 -4.39
CA HIS A 153 46.19 1.40 -5.28
C HIS A 153 46.54 2.91 -5.17
N PRO A 154 47.82 3.31 -5.08
CA PRO A 154 48.21 4.70 -4.77
C PRO A 154 48.00 5.70 -5.91
N ASN A 155 47.91 5.28 -7.17
CA ASN A 155 47.35 6.13 -8.23
C ASN A 155 45.81 5.96 -8.24
N PRO A 156 45.02 7.02 -8.00
CA PRO A 156 43.55 6.96 -8.06
C PRO A 156 42.97 6.77 -9.48
N GLU A 157 43.76 6.98 -10.54
CA GLU A 157 43.31 6.74 -11.93
C GLU A 157 43.20 5.24 -12.27
N LYS A 158 43.69 4.35 -11.41
CA LYS A 158 43.54 2.90 -11.56
C LYS A 158 42.27 2.41 -10.88
N VAL A 159 41.36 1.86 -11.67
CA VAL A 159 40.05 1.37 -11.26
C VAL A 159 40.00 -0.16 -11.37
N VAL A 160 39.35 -0.81 -10.42
CA VAL A 160 39.00 -2.24 -10.44
C VAL A 160 37.58 -2.36 -10.98
N GLU A 161 37.41 -3.14 -12.05
CA GLU A 161 36.11 -3.36 -12.70
C GLU A 161 35.72 -4.85 -12.62
N HIS A 162 36.70 -5.74 -12.42
CA HIS A 162 36.49 -7.17 -12.28
C HIS A 162 37.27 -7.74 -11.08
N THR A 163 36.63 -8.60 -10.29
CA THR A 163 37.28 -9.50 -9.33
C THR A 163 36.99 -10.96 -9.66
N LEU A 164 37.99 -11.83 -9.51
CA LEU A 164 37.86 -13.27 -9.75
C LEU A 164 38.77 -14.05 -8.80
N TRP A 165 38.23 -15.04 -8.10
CA TRP A 165 39.02 -15.98 -7.30
C TRP A 165 39.68 -17.03 -8.19
N GLY A 166 40.86 -17.52 -7.76
CA GLY A 166 41.55 -18.67 -8.35
C GLY A 166 40.82 -20.01 -8.11
N PRO A 167 41.36 -21.11 -8.64
CA PRO A 167 40.83 -22.46 -8.41
C PRO A 167 40.91 -22.88 -6.93
N ILE A 168 40.22 -23.95 -6.56
CA ILE A 168 40.09 -24.37 -5.15
C ILE A 168 41.44 -24.82 -4.54
N GLU A 169 42.37 -25.28 -5.38
CA GLU A 169 43.76 -25.59 -5.04
C GLU A 169 44.58 -24.35 -4.69
N SER A 170 44.24 -23.18 -5.25
CA SER A 170 44.98 -21.92 -5.13
C SER A 170 44.05 -20.70 -4.94
N PRO A 171 43.55 -20.47 -3.71
CA PRO A 171 42.58 -19.41 -3.40
C PRO A 171 43.22 -18.01 -3.34
N VAL A 172 43.71 -17.53 -4.48
CA VAL A 172 44.15 -16.15 -4.70
C VAL A 172 42.98 -15.30 -5.23
N LEU A 173 42.96 -14.00 -4.93
CA LEU A 173 42.00 -13.06 -5.51
C LEU A 173 42.68 -12.22 -6.58
N LEU A 174 42.20 -12.29 -7.82
CA LEU A 174 42.57 -11.34 -8.88
C LEU A 174 41.69 -10.11 -8.83
N ALA A 175 42.29 -8.96 -9.10
CA ALA A 175 41.61 -7.69 -9.36
C ALA A 175 42.15 -7.07 -10.66
N ALA A 176 41.25 -6.61 -11.53
CA ALA A 176 41.61 -6.07 -12.84
C ALA A 176 40.73 -4.90 -13.28
N GLY A 177 41.26 -4.05 -14.16
CA GLY A 177 40.56 -2.93 -14.78
C GLY A 177 41.54 -1.92 -15.37
N LYS A 178 41.27 -0.63 -15.18
CA LYS A 178 41.99 0.48 -15.81
C LYS A 178 43.45 0.54 -15.36
N SER A 179 44.34 0.15 -16.28
CA SER A 179 45.81 0.02 -16.12
C SER A 179 46.23 -0.77 -14.87
N LEU A 180 45.39 -1.74 -14.47
CA LEU A 180 45.51 -2.49 -13.23
C LEU A 180 45.28 -3.99 -13.49
N LEU A 181 46.24 -4.81 -13.06
CA LEU A 181 46.08 -6.24 -12.88
C LEU A 181 46.89 -6.65 -11.65
N GLN A 182 46.21 -7.07 -10.59
CA GLN A 182 46.82 -7.40 -9.31
C GLN A 182 46.39 -8.80 -8.82
N VAL A 183 47.35 -9.49 -8.20
CA VAL A 183 47.10 -10.71 -7.42
C VAL A 183 47.13 -10.34 -5.95
N HIS A 184 46.11 -10.75 -5.20
CA HIS A 184 46.03 -10.61 -3.75
C HIS A 184 46.00 -12.01 -3.11
N VAL A 185 47.09 -12.39 -2.46
CA VAL A 185 47.14 -13.58 -1.61
C VAL A 185 46.66 -13.17 -0.22
N VAL A 186 45.50 -13.70 0.18
CA VAL A 186 44.81 -13.33 1.43
C VAL A 186 44.79 -14.52 2.36
N SER A 187 45.73 -14.56 3.32
CA SER A 187 45.86 -15.63 4.30
C SER A 187 44.56 -15.86 5.09
N LYS A 188 44.28 -17.11 5.47
CA LYS A 188 43.21 -17.39 6.45
C LYS A 188 43.72 -16.98 7.85
N PRO A 189 42.90 -16.33 8.70
CA PRO A 189 43.38 -15.71 9.94
C PRO A 189 43.64 -16.74 11.05
N ASP A 190 44.79 -16.63 11.72
CA ASP A 190 45.18 -17.51 12.84
C ASP A 190 44.37 -17.24 14.14
N SER A 191 43.69 -16.09 14.24
CA SER A 191 42.82 -15.72 15.37
C SER A 191 41.82 -14.64 14.97
N GLN A 192 40.72 -14.49 15.74
CA GLN A 192 39.64 -13.54 15.41
C GLN A 192 40.04 -12.05 15.54
N ASP A 193 41.08 -11.73 16.32
CA ASP A 193 41.50 -10.34 16.59
C ASP A 193 42.65 -9.84 15.69
N GLN A 194 43.01 -10.57 14.64
CA GLN A 194 44.10 -10.18 13.73
C GLN A 194 43.63 -10.06 12.27
N THR A 195 43.79 -8.88 11.69
CA THR A 195 43.64 -8.67 10.24
C THR A 195 44.63 -9.59 9.51
N PRO A 196 44.18 -10.48 8.61
CA PRO A 196 45.09 -11.38 7.91
C PRO A 196 46.07 -10.61 7.02
N PRO A 197 47.33 -11.03 6.92
CA PRO A 197 48.28 -10.42 6.00
C PRO A 197 47.82 -10.62 4.55
N ILE A 198 47.82 -9.52 3.79
CA ILE A 198 47.53 -9.51 2.35
C ILE A 198 48.85 -9.25 1.63
N HIS A 199 49.24 -10.18 0.76
CA HIS A 199 50.35 -9.96 -0.16
C HIS A 199 49.79 -9.60 -1.54
N THR A 200 49.89 -8.31 -1.90
CA THR A 200 49.55 -7.79 -3.22
C THR A 200 50.77 -7.82 -4.13
N ALA A 201 50.61 -8.31 -5.37
CA ALA A 201 51.60 -8.21 -6.43
C ALA A 201 50.96 -7.62 -7.71
N ASP A 202 51.63 -6.65 -8.32
CA ASP A 202 51.27 -6.15 -9.66
C ASP A 202 51.73 -7.14 -10.73
N MET A 203 50.83 -7.53 -11.65
CA MET A 203 51.18 -8.33 -12.82
C MET A 203 51.57 -7.40 -13.97
N SER A 204 52.79 -7.56 -14.49
CA SER A 204 53.27 -6.76 -15.62
C SER A 204 52.75 -7.30 -16.96
N LEU A 205 51.92 -6.51 -17.64
CA LEU A 205 51.48 -6.80 -19.00
C LEU A 205 52.37 -6.07 -20.02
N PRO A 206 52.65 -6.66 -21.21
CA PRO A 206 53.40 -6.02 -22.29
C PRO A 206 52.56 -4.97 -23.08
N VAL A 207 51.96 -4.03 -22.35
CA VAL A 207 51.09 -2.96 -22.85
C VAL A 207 51.19 -1.70 -21.99
N ASP A 208 51.13 -0.53 -22.64
CA ASP A 208 51.17 0.79 -21.97
C ASP A 208 49.79 1.47 -21.99
N SER A 209 49.35 2.03 -20.86
CA SER A 209 48.04 2.73 -20.75
C SER A 209 46.85 1.88 -21.23
N PHE A 210 46.70 0.70 -20.62
CA PHE A 210 45.70 -0.30 -20.99
C PHE A 210 44.46 -0.28 -20.09
N ASP A 211 43.42 -1.01 -20.50
CA ASP A 211 42.23 -1.34 -19.72
C ASP A 211 41.93 -2.85 -19.82
N VAL A 212 41.59 -3.54 -18.74
CA VAL A 212 41.39 -5.01 -18.77
C VAL A 212 39.92 -5.34 -19.00
N THR A 213 39.59 -5.77 -20.22
CA THR A 213 38.20 -5.88 -20.70
C THR A 213 37.55 -7.24 -20.46
N ALA A 214 38.38 -8.28 -20.26
CA ALA A 214 37.95 -9.64 -19.97
C ALA A 214 39.14 -10.47 -19.46
N LEU A 215 38.87 -11.48 -18.64
CA LEU A 215 39.88 -12.37 -18.06
C LEU A 215 39.30 -13.79 -17.85
N CYS A 216 40.14 -14.82 -17.96
CA CYS A 216 39.70 -16.20 -17.74
C CYS A 216 40.86 -17.14 -17.36
N TRP A 217 40.69 -17.88 -16.26
CA TRP A 217 41.62 -18.93 -15.82
C TRP A 217 41.58 -20.15 -16.74
N HIS A 218 42.73 -20.74 -17.02
CA HIS A 218 42.86 -22.02 -17.73
C HIS A 218 43.24 -23.16 -16.76
N SER A 219 44.13 -22.88 -15.80
CA SER A 219 44.62 -23.79 -14.75
C SER A 219 45.18 -22.98 -13.56
N GLU A 220 45.81 -23.63 -12.58
CA GLU A 220 46.47 -22.95 -11.43
C GLU A 220 47.56 -21.94 -11.85
N ASP A 221 48.32 -22.24 -12.91
CA ASP A 221 49.47 -21.43 -13.38
C ASP A 221 49.22 -20.69 -14.71
N GLU A 222 48.07 -20.89 -15.35
CA GLU A 222 47.73 -20.30 -16.66
C GLU A 222 46.46 -19.43 -16.61
N LEU A 223 46.59 -18.17 -17.04
CA LEU A 223 45.51 -17.17 -17.13
C LEU A 223 45.57 -16.49 -18.51
N THR A 224 44.42 -16.26 -19.16
CA THR A 224 44.36 -15.38 -20.33
C THR A 224 43.64 -14.07 -19.98
N VAL A 225 44.22 -12.95 -20.39
CA VAL A 225 43.74 -11.59 -20.14
C VAL A 225 43.57 -10.85 -21.46
N SER A 226 42.47 -10.13 -21.62
CA SER A 226 42.29 -9.13 -22.68
C SER A 226 42.63 -7.74 -22.14
N ALA A 227 43.57 -7.06 -22.78
CA ALA A 227 44.00 -5.71 -22.43
C ALA A 227 43.86 -4.76 -23.63
N ARG A 228 42.96 -3.78 -23.50
CA ARG A 228 42.72 -2.71 -24.47
C ARG A 228 43.73 -1.59 -24.29
N GLU A 229 44.73 -1.53 -25.15
CA GLU A 229 45.82 -0.57 -25.15
C GLU A 229 45.45 0.71 -25.93
N GLN A 230 45.93 1.87 -25.45
CA GLN A 230 45.89 3.11 -26.23
C GLN A 230 47.12 3.22 -27.14
N CYS A 231 46.95 2.91 -28.42
CA CYS A 231 47.98 3.07 -29.45
C CYS A 231 47.91 4.45 -30.14
N PHE A 232 48.94 4.79 -30.91
CA PHE A 232 48.92 5.91 -31.87
C PHE A 232 49.33 5.41 -33.25
N ASN A 233 48.70 5.93 -34.32
CA ASN A 233 49.06 5.59 -35.69
C ASN A 233 50.24 6.43 -36.22
N GLU A 234 50.72 6.15 -37.44
CA GLU A 234 51.83 6.87 -38.08
C GLU A 234 51.60 8.38 -38.29
N VAL A 235 50.35 8.85 -38.14
CA VAL A 235 49.93 10.26 -38.25
C VAL A 235 49.79 10.92 -36.87
N GLY A 236 49.89 10.16 -35.78
CA GLY A 236 49.74 10.62 -34.40
C GLY A 236 48.29 10.60 -33.88
N GLU A 237 47.36 9.97 -34.59
CA GLU A 237 45.97 9.83 -34.15
C GLU A 237 45.85 8.71 -33.10
N LYS A 238 45.09 8.96 -32.02
CA LYS A 238 44.82 7.99 -30.96
C LYS A 238 43.91 6.87 -31.47
N MET A 239 44.35 5.63 -31.31
CA MET A 239 43.59 4.40 -31.58
C MET A 239 43.51 3.55 -30.31
N MET A 240 42.50 2.68 -30.22
CA MET A 240 42.44 1.63 -29.20
C MET A 240 42.63 0.27 -29.88
N MET A 241 43.44 -0.62 -29.31
CA MET A 241 43.59 -2.00 -29.78
C MET A 241 43.50 -2.98 -28.62
N ASP A 242 42.73 -4.04 -28.79
CA ASP A 242 42.54 -5.08 -27.79
C ASP A 242 43.55 -6.20 -28.02
N LYS A 243 44.48 -6.37 -27.08
CA LYS A 243 45.52 -7.41 -27.09
C LYS A 243 45.10 -8.57 -26.18
N LEU A 244 45.07 -9.77 -26.72
CA LEU A 244 44.87 -11.01 -25.97
C LEU A 244 46.24 -11.53 -25.50
N ILE A 245 46.41 -11.71 -24.20
CA ILE A 245 47.69 -11.98 -23.56
C ILE A 245 47.57 -13.25 -22.70
N LYS A 246 48.37 -14.28 -23.00
CA LYS A 246 48.51 -15.44 -22.12
C LYS A 246 49.56 -15.12 -21.05
N LEU A 247 49.21 -15.40 -19.81
CA LEU A 247 50.08 -15.35 -18.65
C LEU A 247 50.32 -16.79 -18.18
N THR A 248 51.59 -17.14 -18.01
CA THR A 248 52.06 -18.49 -17.66
C THR A 248 53.02 -18.40 -16.47
N GLU A 249 53.32 -19.54 -15.84
CA GLU A 249 54.20 -19.63 -14.66
C GLU A 249 53.79 -18.62 -13.56
N GLY A 250 52.50 -18.66 -13.16
CA GLY A 250 51.93 -17.75 -12.17
C GLY A 250 51.89 -16.27 -12.58
N GLY A 251 52.07 -15.96 -13.87
CA GLY A 251 52.14 -14.60 -14.39
C GLY A 251 53.53 -13.99 -14.44
N THR A 252 54.58 -14.77 -14.18
CA THR A 252 55.98 -14.33 -14.36
C THR A 252 56.40 -14.25 -15.83
N THR A 253 55.73 -15.02 -16.71
CA THR A 253 55.91 -14.98 -18.16
C THR A 253 54.63 -14.53 -18.85
N SER A 254 54.75 -13.60 -19.81
CA SER A 254 53.63 -13.00 -20.54
C SER A 254 53.88 -13.02 -22.05
N ASN A 255 52.88 -13.44 -22.82
CA ASN A 255 52.95 -13.56 -24.28
C ASN A 255 51.69 -13.01 -24.95
N VAL A 256 51.85 -12.18 -25.98
CA VAL A 256 50.72 -11.61 -26.73
C VAL A 256 50.28 -12.61 -27.79
N ILE A 257 49.11 -13.22 -27.60
CA ILE A 257 48.51 -14.19 -28.52
C ILE A 257 48.01 -13.48 -29.78
N SER A 258 47.35 -12.33 -29.63
CA SER A 258 46.73 -11.62 -30.74
C SER A 258 46.47 -10.14 -30.44
N SER A 259 46.34 -9.33 -31.50
CA SER A 259 45.90 -7.93 -31.45
C SER A 259 44.69 -7.74 -32.36
N THR A 260 43.60 -7.16 -31.84
CA THR A 260 42.33 -7.00 -32.55
C THR A 260 41.86 -5.53 -32.49
N ALA A 261 41.30 -5.02 -33.59
CA ALA A 261 40.82 -3.64 -33.71
C ALA A 261 39.37 -3.43 -33.20
N GLY A 262 38.93 -4.22 -32.21
CA GLY A 262 37.57 -4.20 -31.66
C GLY A 262 37.56 -4.73 -30.23
N LEU A 263 36.65 -4.22 -29.40
CA LEU A 263 36.55 -4.47 -27.96
C LEU A 263 36.28 -5.94 -27.68
N ILE A 264 37.09 -6.62 -26.87
CA ILE A 264 36.85 -8.01 -26.44
C ILE A 264 36.00 -7.98 -25.16
N ASN A 265 34.69 -8.19 -25.29
CA ASN A 265 33.73 -8.15 -24.18
C ASN A 265 33.72 -9.44 -23.33
N THR A 266 34.20 -10.57 -23.86
CA THR A 266 34.00 -11.86 -23.19
C THR A 266 35.08 -12.87 -23.55
N LEU A 267 35.66 -13.47 -22.50
CA LEU A 267 36.48 -14.66 -22.53
C LEU A 267 35.77 -15.78 -21.75
N ARG A 268 35.75 -17.01 -22.30
CA ARG A 268 35.26 -18.21 -21.61
C ARG A 268 36.15 -19.41 -21.94
N TRP A 269 36.84 -19.95 -20.93
CA TRP A 269 37.58 -21.20 -21.03
C TRP A 269 36.64 -22.40 -21.03
N ASN A 270 37.01 -23.44 -21.77
CA ASN A 270 36.38 -24.74 -21.80
C ASN A 270 37.46 -25.80 -21.55
N SER A 271 37.43 -26.40 -20.36
CA SER A 271 38.39 -27.40 -19.89
C SER A 271 38.22 -28.78 -20.52
N GLU A 272 37.10 -29.09 -21.18
CA GLU A 272 36.84 -30.45 -21.72
C GLU A 272 37.58 -30.73 -23.04
N ARG A 273 37.90 -29.68 -23.84
CA ARG A 273 38.91 -29.77 -24.93
C ARG A 273 39.97 -28.68 -24.93
N ASN A 274 40.11 -27.93 -23.83
CA ASN A 274 41.12 -26.87 -23.70
C ASN A 274 40.98 -25.78 -24.78
N LEU A 275 39.73 -25.32 -25.00
CA LEU A 275 39.40 -24.24 -25.93
C LEU A 275 39.11 -22.94 -25.18
N LEU A 276 39.67 -21.83 -25.67
CA LEU A 276 39.28 -20.49 -25.24
C LEU A 276 38.32 -19.90 -26.28
N LEU A 277 37.12 -19.50 -25.85
CA LEU A 277 36.24 -18.63 -26.62
C LEU A 277 36.59 -17.16 -26.30
N SER A 278 36.77 -16.35 -27.34
CA SER A 278 36.83 -14.89 -27.22
C SER A 278 35.86 -14.23 -28.19
N ILE A 279 35.05 -13.32 -27.66
CA ILE A 279 34.08 -12.51 -28.40
C ILE A 279 34.58 -11.06 -28.45
N SER A 280 34.53 -10.44 -29.63
CA SER A 280 34.76 -9.00 -29.77
C SER A 280 33.65 -8.29 -30.55
N THR A 281 33.53 -6.96 -30.37
CA THR A 281 32.67 -6.10 -31.19
C THR A 281 33.37 -4.78 -31.56
N ASP A 282 33.05 -4.24 -32.73
CA ASP A 282 33.44 -2.89 -33.17
C ASP A 282 32.34 -1.83 -32.95
N GLY A 283 31.19 -2.24 -32.40
CA GLY A 283 29.99 -1.42 -32.19
C GLY A 283 28.91 -1.60 -33.25
N GLU A 284 29.25 -2.04 -34.46
CA GLU A 284 28.27 -2.41 -35.50
C GLU A 284 28.18 -3.93 -35.67
N LYS A 285 29.30 -4.63 -35.56
CA LYS A 285 29.50 -6.05 -35.86
C LYS A 285 30.20 -6.77 -34.72
N GLY A 286 30.18 -8.10 -34.79
CA GLY A 286 30.92 -8.97 -33.88
C GLY A 286 31.97 -9.80 -34.60
N SER A 287 33.02 -10.21 -33.88
CA SER A 287 33.88 -11.32 -34.27
C SER A 287 33.90 -12.38 -33.17
N ILE A 288 33.77 -13.63 -33.60
CA ILE A 288 33.80 -14.82 -32.77
C ILE A 288 35.12 -15.52 -33.08
N LYS A 289 35.98 -15.70 -32.08
CA LYS A 289 37.26 -16.41 -32.26
C LYS A 289 37.38 -17.51 -31.22
N VAL A 290 37.81 -18.70 -31.65
CA VAL A 290 38.06 -19.85 -30.78
C VAL A 290 39.51 -20.29 -30.94
N TRP A 291 40.21 -20.39 -29.81
CA TRP A 291 41.64 -20.69 -29.73
C TRP A 291 41.86 -22.07 -29.09
N LYS A 292 42.90 -22.77 -29.55
CA LYS A 292 43.44 -23.97 -28.88
C LYS A 292 44.57 -23.54 -27.94
N ASN A 293 44.83 -24.30 -26.87
CA ASN A 293 45.80 -23.88 -25.84
C ASN A 293 47.27 -23.84 -26.32
N ASP A 294 47.56 -24.43 -27.49
CA ASP A 294 48.89 -24.75 -27.99
C ASP A 294 49.64 -23.57 -28.65
N SER A 295 49.75 -22.43 -27.95
CA SER A 295 50.63 -21.29 -28.27
C SER A 295 50.40 -20.52 -29.59
N ASP A 296 49.39 -20.89 -30.39
CA ASP A 296 49.14 -20.30 -31.71
C ASP A 296 48.77 -18.81 -31.67
N SER A 297 49.40 -18.00 -32.52
CA SER A 297 49.08 -16.58 -32.74
C SER A 297 47.92 -16.34 -33.72
N ILE A 298 47.27 -17.42 -34.16
CA ILE A 298 46.15 -17.43 -35.10
C ILE A 298 45.02 -18.24 -34.45
N PRO A 299 43.79 -17.72 -34.37
CA PRO A 299 42.68 -18.48 -33.82
C PRO A 299 42.36 -19.68 -34.72
N ALA A 300 42.06 -20.82 -34.11
CA ALA A 300 41.73 -22.05 -34.84
C ALA A 300 40.46 -21.90 -35.67
N TRP A 301 39.51 -21.07 -35.20
CA TRP A 301 38.31 -20.68 -35.95
C TRP A 301 37.99 -19.20 -35.78
N THR A 302 37.40 -18.59 -36.81
CA THR A 302 36.91 -17.20 -36.76
C THR A 302 35.66 -17.05 -37.63
N GLU A 303 34.64 -16.36 -37.10
CA GLU A 303 33.42 -15.96 -37.81
C GLU A 303 33.10 -14.50 -37.48
N PHE A 304 32.39 -13.83 -38.39
CA PHE A 304 31.95 -12.44 -38.22
C PHE A 304 30.43 -12.32 -38.29
N THR A 305 29.83 -11.55 -37.39
CA THR A 305 28.38 -11.30 -37.38
C THR A 305 28.05 -9.93 -37.98
N GLU A 306 26.93 -9.86 -38.71
CA GLU A 306 26.44 -8.61 -39.31
C GLU A 306 25.93 -7.59 -38.27
N THR A 307 25.70 -8.02 -37.03
CA THR A 307 25.34 -7.19 -35.87
C THR A 307 26.29 -7.40 -34.70
N ALA A 308 26.35 -6.44 -33.78
CA ALA A 308 27.17 -6.50 -32.57
C ALA A 308 26.75 -7.63 -31.61
N ILE A 309 27.76 -8.25 -30.99
CA ILE A 309 27.64 -9.28 -29.95
C ILE A 309 27.93 -8.64 -28.59
N LEU A 310 27.19 -9.03 -27.55
CA LEU A 310 27.33 -8.49 -26.19
C LEU A 310 27.91 -9.52 -25.21
N ASP A 311 27.39 -10.76 -25.17
CA ASP A 311 27.86 -11.85 -24.29
C ASP A 311 27.81 -13.21 -25.01
N ALA A 312 28.57 -14.18 -24.49
CA ALA A 312 28.55 -15.58 -24.91
C ALA A 312 28.91 -16.54 -23.77
N GLN A 313 28.36 -17.75 -23.82
CA GLN A 313 28.50 -18.75 -22.76
C GLN A 313 28.60 -20.17 -23.35
N TRP A 314 29.49 -21.01 -22.81
CA TRP A 314 29.49 -22.44 -23.12
C TRP A 314 28.27 -23.12 -22.46
N ILE A 315 27.54 -23.91 -23.24
CA ILE A 315 26.25 -24.55 -22.94
C ILE A 315 26.29 -26.09 -23.04
N SER A 316 27.45 -26.67 -23.33
CA SER A 316 27.78 -28.06 -23.04
C SER A 316 29.30 -28.18 -22.86
N ASP A 317 29.81 -29.42 -22.77
CA ASP A 317 31.19 -29.82 -23.06
C ASP A 317 31.85 -29.04 -24.22
N SER A 318 31.06 -28.48 -25.13
CA SER A 318 31.55 -27.94 -26.39
C SER A 318 30.56 -27.10 -27.19
N ALA A 319 29.35 -26.89 -26.71
CA ALA A 319 28.40 -25.96 -27.30
C ALA A 319 28.58 -24.55 -26.76
N PHE A 320 28.35 -23.48 -27.55
CA PHE A 320 28.19 -22.13 -27.01
C PHE A 320 27.04 -21.33 -27.66
N VAL A 321 26.43 -20.47 -26.85
CA VAL A 321 25.42 -19.48 -27.25
C VAL A 321 26.05 -18.09 -27.28
N VAL A 322 25.55 -17.27 -28.21
CA VAL A 322 25.99 -15.90 -28.49
C VAL A 322 24.76 -15.01 -28.53
N CYS A 323 24.78 -13.91 -27.77
CA CYS A 323 23.67 -12.97 -27.71
C CYS A 323 24.12 -11.52 -28.01
N GLY A 324 23.23 -10.71 -28.57
CA GLY A 324 23.52 -9.32 -28.95
C GLY A 324 22.35 -8.61 -29.63
N ILE A 325 22.67 -7.59 -30.43
CA ILE A 325 21.66 -6.74 -31.08
C ILE A 325 20.88 -7.55 -32.12
N LYS A 326 19.63 -7.89 -31.81
CA LYS A 326 18.73 -8.73 -32.64
C LYS A 326 19.36 -10.08 -33.01
N LEU A 327 20.21 -10.56 -32.10
CA LEU A 327 21.08 -11.71 -32.30
C LEU A 327 20.92 -12.65 -31.11
N PHE A 328 20.39 -13.83 -31.37
CA PHE A 328 20.50 -14.98 -30.48
C PHE A 328 20.89 -16.17 -31.35
N LYS A 329 22.13 -16.63 -31.23
CA LYS A 329 22.67 -17.72 -32.02
C LYS A 329 23.34 -18.77 -31.15
N ILE A 330 23.02 -20.05 -31.40
CA ILE A 330 23.86 -21.16 -30.95
C ILE A 330 24.81 -21.49 -32.11
N TYR A 331 26.10 -21.43 -31.83
CA TYR A 331 27.19 -21.42 -32.81
C TYR A 331 27.95 -22.74 -32.78
N GLU A 332 28.17 -23.35 -33.94
CA GLU A 332 28.86 -24.63 -34.04
C GLU A 332 30.36 -24.48 -34.10
N VAL A 333 31.09 -25.56 -33.81
CA VAL A 333 32.55 -25.66 -33.76
C VAL A 333 32.91 -26.81 -34.80
N THR A 334 32.58 -28.10 -34.66
CA THR A 334 32.90 -29.31 -35.55
C THR A 334 34.35 -29.64 -36.02
N ASP A 335 34.66 -29.28 -37.27
CA ASP A 335 35.98 -29.02 -37.88
C ASP A 335 35.99 -27.56 -38.39
N THR A 336 34.84 -26.87 -38.31
CA THR A 336 34.46 -25.65 -39.03
C THR A 336 33.27 -24.96 -38.33
N LEU A 337 33.54 -23.80 -37.73
CA LEU A 337 32.56 -23.03 -36.97
C LEU A 337 31.27 -22.77 -37.79
N SER A 338 30.08 -23.12 -37.29
CA SER A 338 28.79 -23.04 -38.04
C SER A 338 27.58 -22.61 -37.18
N THR A 339 26.30 -22.94 -37.47
CA THR A 339 25.13 -22.34 -36.73
C THR A 339 23.86 -23.23 -36.69
N GLN A 340 23.15 -23.27 -35.55
CA GLN A 340 22.02 -24.20 -35.26
C GLN A 340 20.66 -23.58 -35.46
N ARG A 341 20.60 -22.41 -34.86
CA ARG A 341 19.46 -21.67 -34.38
C ARG A 341 20.02 -20.29 -34.33
N THR A 342 19.86 -19.56 -35.42
CA THR A 342 19.44 -18.18 -35.25
C THR A 342 18.03 -18.26 -34.72
N LEU A 343 17.77 -17.73 -33.54
CA LEU A 343 16.41 -17.50 -33.07
C LEU A 343 16.06 -16.07 -33.47
N ASP A 344 15.13 -15.92 -34.41
CA ASP A 344 14.70 -14.61 -34.90
C ASP A 344 14.09 -13.81 -33.76
N THR A 345 14.81 -12.78 -33.31
CA THR A 345 14.48 -11.97 -32.15
C THR A 345 14.65 -10.50 -32.47
N ARG A 346 13.75 -9.66 -31.94
CA ARG A 346 13.82 -8.21 -32.10
C ARG A 346 14.43 -7.50 -30.88
N ILE A 347 14.52 -8.22 -29.76
CA ILE A 347 15.14 -7.83 -28.50
C ILE A 347 16.67 -7.79 -28.67
N GLN A 348 17.32 -6.83 -28.01
CA GLN A 348 18.76 -6.77 -27.82
C GLN A 348 19.11 -7.56 -26.57
N TRP A 349 19.81 -8.69 -26.72
CA TRP A 349 20.15 -9.59 -25.60
C TRP A 349 21.56 -9.30 -25.08
N GLU A 350 21.67 -8.97 -23.80
CA GLU A 350 22.86 -8.32 -23.22
C GLU A 350 23.66 -9.22 -22.27
N THR A 351 23.03 -10.23 -21.68
CA THR A 351 23.71 -11.21 -20.80
C THR A 351 23.08 -12.58 -20.97
N VAL A 352 23.92 -13.63 -20.98
CA VAL A 352 23.51 -15.03 -21.12
C VAL A 352 24.15 -15.94 -20.08
N LYS A 353 23.34 -16.75 -19.40
CA LYS A 353 23.80 -17.81 -18.48
C LYS A 353 23.17 -19.15 -18.82
N HIS A 354 23.75 -20.22 -18.29
CA HIS A 354 23.33 -21.59 -18.53
C HIS A 354 23.51 -22.44 -17.28
N ASP A 355 22.52 -23.26 -16.93
CA ASP A 355 22.67 -24.32 -15.92
C ASP A 355 23.00 -25.65 -16.59
N ALA A 356 24.26 -26.10 -16.45
CA ALA A 356 24.73 -27.38 -16.96
C ALA A 356 24.00 -28.60 -16.36
N ALA A 357 23.37 -28.49 -15.19
CA ALA A 357 22.63 -29.59 -14.57
C ALA A 357 21.22 -29.78 -15.14
N SER A 358 20.65 -28.80 -15.84
CA SER A 358 19.33 -28.86 -16.47
C SER A 358 19.32 -28.60 -17.97
N GLY A 359 20.40 -28.07 -18.54
CA GLY A 359 20.49 -27.69 -19.95
C GLY A 359 19.69 -26.43 -20.30
N ILE A 360 19.24 -25.66 -19.29
CA ILE A 360 18.41 -24.47 -19.49
C ILE A 360 19.30 -23.23 -19.66
N ILE A 361 19.00 -22.45 -20.70
CA ILE A 361 19.65 -21.18 -20.99
C ILE A 361 18.71 -20.06 -20.57
N ALA A 362 19.24 -19.05 -19.87
CA ALA A 362 18.53 -17.82 -19.54
C ALA A 362 19.28 -16.60 -20.08
N VAL A 363 18.53 -15.63 -20.60
CA VAL A 363 19.04 -14.36 -21.13
C VAL A 363 18.24 -13.17 -20.62
N LEU A 364 18.93 -12.04 -20.49
CA LEU A 364 18.34 -10.74 -20.18
C LEU A 364 18.62 -9.77 -21.33
N GLY A 365 17.66 -8.92 -21.65
CA GLY A 365 17.75 -8.01 -22.80
C GLY A 365 16.60 -7.01 -22.88
N ILE A 366 16.70 -6.07 -23.82
CA ILE A 366 15.83 -4.88 -23.92
C ILE A 366 15.21 -4.73 -25.33
N GLU A 367 13.92 -4.37 -25.41
CA GLU A 367 13.22 -3.92 -26.64
C GLU A 367 12.36 -2.70 -26.28
N ASP A 368 12.43 -1.62 -27.06
CA ASP A 368 11.60 -0.40 -26.92
C ASP A 368 11.48 0.16 -25.47
N GLN A 369 12.61 0.21 -24.74
CA GLN A 369 12.70 0.66 -23.32
C GLN A 369 11.98 -0.24 -22.30
N LYS A 370 11.76 -1.51 -22.64
CA LYS A 370 11.29 -2.57 -21.71
C LYS A 370 12.31 -3.69 -21.64
N ASP A 371 12.56 -4.17 -20.42
CA ASP A 371 13.41 -5.33 -20.18
C ASP A 371 12.63 -6.64 -20.39
N TYR A 372 13.33 -7.69 -20.78
CA TYR A 372 12.80 -9.01 -21.08
C TYR A 372 13.69 -10.09 -20.49
N LEU A 373 13.07 -11.07 -19.82
CA LEU A 373 13.69 -12.33 -19.45
C LEU A 373 13.36 -13.36 -20.53
N GLY A 374 14.39 -13.95 -21.14
CA GLY A 374 14.26 -15.06 -22.07
C GLY A 374 14.70 -16.37 -21.42
N ILE A 375 13.93 -17.44 -21.60
CA ILE A 375 14.26 -18.80 -21.13
C ILE A 375 14.14 -19.77 -22.30
N LEU A 376 15.17 -20.59 -22.50
CA LEU A 376 15.21 -21.66 -23.49
C LEU A 376 15.53 -22.99 -22.80
N HIS A 377 14.53 -23.86 -22.71
CA HIS A 377 14.71 -25.24 -22.24
C HIS A 377 15.43 -26.10 -23.31
N PRO A 378 16.15 -27.16 -22.91
CA PRO A 378 16.79 -28.06 -23.87
C PRO A 378 15.78 -28.86 -24.71
N ASN A 379 14.60 -29.12 -24.13
CA ASN A 379 13.50 -29.85 -24.77
C ASN A 379 12.57 -28.95 -25.61
N ASP A 380 12.59 -27.63 -25.41
CA ASP A 380 11.84 -26.70 -26.26
C ASP A 380 12.64 -26.40 -27.52
N SER A 381 11.95 -26.32 -28.65
CA SER A 381 12.56 -26.50 -29.95
C SER A 381 12.28 -25.42 -31.00
N ILE A 382 11.34 -24.52 -30.73
CA ILE A 382 10.77 -23.63 -31.76
C ILE A 382 11.04 -22.15 -31.48
N GLN A 383 10.99 -21.70 -30.21
CA GLN A 383 11.23 -20.30 -29.84
C GLN A 383 12.00 -20.19 -28.52
N LEU A 384 12.75 -19.10 -28.35
CA LEU A 384 13.12 -18.58 -27.03
C LEU A 384 11.82 -18.10 -26.38
N GLN A 385 11.45 -18.64 -25.23
CA GLN A 385 10.30 -18.12 -24.50
C GLN A 385 10.70 -16.78 -23.91
N THR A 386 9.88 -15.73 -24.09
CA THR A 386 10.18 -14.39 -23.58
C THR A 386 9.03 -13.86 -22.71
N HIS A 387 9.40 -13.14 -21.66
CA HIS A 387 8.48 -12.50 -20.74
C HIS A 387 8.98 -11.09 -20.47
N GLU A 388 8.08 -10.10 -20.48
CA GLU A 388 8.41 -8.73 -20.08
C GLU A 388 8.84 -8.75 -18.61
N TYR A 389 10.06 -8.30 -18.32
CA TYR A 389 10.62 -8.42 -16.98
C TYR A 389 9.88 -7.47 -16.02
N PRO A 390 9.37 -7.95 -14.87
CA PRO A 390 8.35 -7.24 -14.09
C PRO A 390 8.89 -6.16 -13.13
N ASP A 391 10.18 -5.83 -13.21
CA ASP A 391 10.84 -4.78 -12.44
C ASP A 391 11.58 -3.85 -13.41
N GLU A 392 11.63 -2.55 -13.12
CA GLU A 392 12.36 -1.59 -13.98
C GLU A 392 13.88 -1.76 -13.87
N TYR A 393 14.56 -1.69 -15.01
CA TYR A 393 16.02 -1.74 -15.17
C TYR A 393 16.63 -3.00 -14.57
N ALA A 394 16.47 -4.12 -15.28
CA ALA A 394 17.10 -5.39 -14.95
C ALA A 394 18.63 -5.33 -15.12
N THR A 395 19.39 -5.86 -14.16
CA THR A 395 20.84 -5.58 -14.04
C THR A 395 21.76 -6.78 -14.22
N ASP A 396 21.34 -7.96 -13.79
CA ASP A 396 22.16 -9.18 -13.78
C ASP A 396 21.28 -10.43 -13.61
N LEU A 397 21.82 -11.60 -13.97
CA LEU A 397 21.15 -12.91 -13.85
C LEU A 397 22.15 -14.02 -13.51
N GLY A 398 21.74 -15.02 -12.74
CA GLY A 398 22.62 -16.13 -12.35
C GLY A 398 21.86 -17.39 -11.91
N PHE A 399 22.33 -18.56 -12.34
CA PHE A 399 21.77 -19.84 -11.90
C PHE A 399 22.39 -20.31 -10.58
N ARG A 400 21.59 -21.03 -9.78
CA ARG A 400 22.04 -21.71 -8.56
C ARG A 400 22.89 -22.93 -8.91
N ALA A 401 24.15 -22.95 -8.47
CA ALA A 401 25.01 -24.12 -8.57
C ALA A 401 24.42 -25.35 -7.85
N ARG A 402 24.66 -26.54 -8.39
CA ARG A 402 24.16 -27.83 -7.88
C ARG A 402 25.31 -28.82 -7.68
N PRO A 403 25.47 -29.46 -6.51
CA PRO A 403 26.46 -30.52 -6.32
C PRO A 403 26.07 -31.77 -7.14
N ALA A 404 27.06 -32.41 -7.77
CA ALA A 404 26.87 -33.43 -8.81
C ALA A 404 26.38 -34.83 -8.33
N THR A 405 25.76 -34.93 -7.15
CA THR A 405 25.49 -36.21 -6.45
C THR A 405 24.01 -36.57 -6.29
N SER A 406 23.07 -35.79 -6.84
CA SER A 406 21.64 -36.08 -6.79
C SER A 406 21.23 -37.20 -7.75
N HIS A 407 21.34 -38.46 -7.30
CA HIS A 407 20.82 -39.63 -8.02
C HIS A 407 19.33 -39.46 -8.38
N LEU A 408 18.99 -39.76 -9.64
CA LEU A 408 17.62 -39.78 -10.14
C LEU A 408 16.79 -40.86 -9.43
N THR A 409 15.96 -40.46 -8.47
CA THR A 409 14.93 -41.31 -7.87
C THR A 409 13.72 -41.43 -8.80
N ASN A 410 13.46 -42.64 -9.30
CA ASN A 410 12.35 -42.92 -10.20
C ASN A 410 10.98 -42.54 -9.60
N GLY A 411 10.31 -41.54 -10.19
CA GLY A 411 8.86 -41.34 -10.05
C GLY A 411 8.38 -40.02 -9.44
N SER A 412 9.26 -39.14 -8.96
CA SER A 412 8.90 -37.80 -8.45
C SER A 412 9.26 -36.67 -9.43
N SER A 413 8.64 -35.50 -9.26
CA SER A 413 8.96 -34.29 -10.02
C SER A 413 10.45 -33.91 -9.91
N LEU A 414 11.01 -33.38 -11.01
CA LEU A 414 12.38 -32.86 -11.03
C LEU A 414 12.54 -31.71 -10.01
N PRO A 415 13.70 -31.59 -9.34
CA PRO A 415 13.94 -30.50 -8.40
C PRO A 415 14.00 -29.13 -9.12
N PRO A 416 13.51 -28.05 -8.47
CA PRO A 416 13.41 -26.72 -9.06
C PRO A 416 14.77 -26.17 -9.50
N VAL A 417 14.85 -25.61 -10.71
CA VAL A 417 16.08 -25.02 -11.27
C VAL A 417 16.06 -23.54 -10.91
N LEU A 418 16.70 -23.17 -9.80
CA LEU A 418 16.62 -21.81 -9.30
C LEU A 418 17.52 -20.87 -10.12
N LEU A 419 16.88 -19.94 -10.83
CA LEU A 419 17.48 -18.80 -11.49
C LEU A 419 17.25 -17.56 -10.62
N ALA A 420 18.25 -16.75 -10.38
CA ALA A 420 18.10 -15.43 -9.77
C ALA A 420 18.28 -14.32 -10.82
N THR A 421 17.61 -13.19 -10.62
CA THR A 421 17.76 -11.94 -11.39
C THR A 421 17.69 -10.74 -10.45
N SER A 422 18.29 -9.61 -10.83
CA SER A 422 18.24 -8.35 -10.07
C SER A 422 17.78 -7.16 -10.90
N SER A 423 17.38 -6.08 -10.23
CA SER A 423 16.89 -4.83 -10.83
C SER A 423 17.32 -3.58 -10.05
N MET A 424 17.31 -2.42 -10.70
CA MET A 424 17.45 -1.11 -10.03
C MET A 424 16.21 -0.70 -9.23
N SER A 425 15.19 -1.56 -9.10
CA SER A 425 14.04 -1.36 -8.20
C SER A 425 14.24 -1.90 -6.77
N GLY A 426 15.46 -2.36 -6.43
CA GLY A 426 15.81 -2.76 -5.06
C GLY A 426 15.42 -4.19 -4.68
N ALA A 427 15.30 -5.09 -5.66
CA ALA A 427 14.92 -6.49 -5.43
C ALA A 427 15.77 -7.50 -6.22
N ALA A 428 15.91 -8.69 -5.65
CA ALA A 428 16.33 -9.90 -6.35
C ALA A 428 15.14 -10.87 -6.46
N ARG A 429 14.84 -11.35 -7.66
CA ARG A 429 13.82 -12.39 -7.90
C ARG A 429 14.47 -13.74 -8.07
N VAL A 430 13.88 -14.77 -7.47
CA VAL A 430 14.25 -16.17 -7.68
C VAL A 430 13.11 -16.86 -8.40
N TRP A 431 13.42 -17.48 -9.54
CA TRP A 431 12.50 -18.14 -10.47
C TRP A 431 12.77 -19.64 -10.49
N ASP A 432 11.74 -20.47 -10.68
CA ASP A 432 11.96 -21.87 -11.08
C ASP A 432 12.01 -21.95 -12.59
N ALA A 433 13.20 -22.08 -13.16
CA ALA A 433 13.39 -22.18 -14.59
C ALA A 433 12.80 -23.47 -15.20
N ASN A 434 12.34 -24.45 -14.41
CA ASN A 434 11.52 -25.57 -14.91
C ASN A 434 10.10 -25.15 -15.29
N GLU A 435 9.53 -24.17 -14.58
CA GLU A 435 8.20 -23.58 -14.83
C GLU A 435 8.42 -22.11 -15.22
N PRO A 436 8.80 -21.82 -16.47
CA PRO A 436 9.38 -20.53 -16.85
C PRO A 436 8.50 -19.35 -16.45
N PHE A 437 9.14 -18.31 -15.93
CA PHE A 437 8.53 -17.09 -15.38
C PHE A 437 7.70 -17.27 -14.09
N LYS A 438 7.72 -18.46 -13.47
CA LYS A 438 7.25 -18.67 -12.10
C LYS A 438 8.25 -18.11 -11.10
N CYS A 439 7.98 -16.89 -10.62
CA CYS A 439 8.69 -16.33 -9.47
C CYS A 439 8.37 -17.18 -8.21
N VAL A 440 9.41 -17.75 -7.60
CA VAL A 440 9.35 -18.57 -6.38
C VAL A 440 9.58 -17.73 -5.13
N ARG A 441 10.50 -16.75 -5.20
CA ARG A 441 10.75 -15.77 -4.14
C ARG A 441 11.02 -14.39 -4.71
N TRP A 442 10.61 -13.37 -3.97
CA TRP A 442 10.98 -11.97 -4.19
C TRP A 442 11.71 -11.49 -2.93
N LEU A 443 12.98 -11.12 -3.08
CA LEU A 443 13.94 -10.87 -2.00
C LEU A 443 14.36 -9.39 -2.04
N PRO A 444 13.77 -8.51 -1.22
CA PRO A 444 14.09 -7.08 -1.21
C PRO A 444 15.47 -6.84 -0.56
N THR A 445 16.28 -5.95 -1.13
CA THR A 445 17.60 -5.60 -0.58
C THR A 445 17.48 -4.86 0.76
N THR A 446 18.55 -4.87 1.57
CA THR A 446 18.58 -4.22 2.90
C THR A 446 18.40 -2.70 2.85
N ASP A 447 18.80 -2.07 1.75
CA ASP A 447 18.64 -0.64 1.46
C ASP A 447 17.32 -0.33 0.71
N GLY A 448 16.77 -1.30 -0.03
CA GLY A 448 15.56 -1.14 -0.84
C GLY A 448 15.73 -0.16 -2.02
N THR A 449 16.97 0.12 -2.42
CA THR A 449 17.28 1.11 -3.47
C THR A 449 17.51 0.46 -4.82
N GLN A 450 18.60 -0.31 -4.99
CA GLN A 450 19.01 -0.91 -6.26
C GLN A 450 19.76 -2.21 -6.00
N ALA A 451 19.58 -3.22 -6.86
CA ALA A 451 20.45 -4.39 -6.94
C ALA A 451 21.17 -4.40 -8.29
N LEU A 452 22.49 -4.22 -8.28
CA LEU A 452 23.34 -3.99 -9.46
C LEU A 452 24.09 -5.25 -9.94
N LYS A 453 24.39 -6.19 -9.04
CA LYS A 453 24.95 -7.51 -9.34
C LYS A 453 24.41 -8.56 -8.38
N ILE A 454 24.38 -9.82 -8.82
CA ILE A 454 24.03 -10.97 -7.97
C ILE A 454 25.00 -12.14 -8.16
N ALA A 455 25.23 -12.90 -7.08
CA ALA A 455 26.05 -14.10 -7.13
C ALA A 455 25.55 -15.17 -6.15
N PHE A 456 25.22 -16.35 -6.67
CA PHE A 456 25.08 -17.56 -5.84
C PHE A 456 26.46 -18.01 -5.34
N SER A 457 26.50 -18.56 -4.12
CA SER A 457 27.68 -19.29 -3.64
C SER A 457 27.95 -20.54 -4.50
N PRO A 458 29.23 -20.97 -4.65
CA PRO A 458 29.57 -22.23 -5.33
C PRO A 458 28.88 -23.49 -4.76
N ASP A 459 28.59 -23.52 -3.46
CA ASP A 459 27.78 -24.59 -2.84
C ASP A 459 26.26 -24.48 -3.11
N GLY A 460 25.82 -23.40 -3.76
CA GLY A 460 24.42 -23.09 -4.07
C GLY A 460 23.54 -22.79 -2.85
N SER A 461 24.09 -22.68 -1.63
CA SER A 461 23.28 -22.48 -0.41
C SER A 461 22.88 -21.03 -0.15
N LEU A 462 23.67 -20.06 -0.63
CA LEU A 462 23.49 -18.63 -0.42
C LEU A 462 23.36 -17.89 -1.75
N LEU A 463 22.64 -16.77 -1.70
CA LEU A 463 22.58 -15.76 -2.76
C LEU A 463 23.01 -14.42 -2.15
N ALA A 464 23.92 -13.71 -2.80
CA ALA A 464 24.27 -12.33 -2.50
C ALA A 464 23.75 -11.39 -3.60
N ALA A 465 23.30 -10.20 -3.21
CA ALA A 465 23.02 -9.07 -4.10
C ALA A 465 23.74 -7.81 -3.59
N ALA A 466 24.35 -7.05 -4.48
CA ALA A 466 25.00 -5.78 -4.18
C ALA A 466 24.20 -4.59 -4.70
N GLY A 467 23.94 -3.61 -3.84
CA GLY A 467 23.47 -2.27 -4.18
C GLY A 467 24.55 -1.22 -3.87
N PRO A 468 24.28 0.07 -4.17
CA PRO A 468 25.22 1.18 -3.94
C PRO A 468 25.72 1.29 -2.49
N ASP A 469 24.83 1.09 -1.51
CA ASP A 469 25.12 1.31 -0.09
C ASP A 469 25.17 0.02 0.75
N ALA A 470 24.67 -1.12 0.24
CA ALA A 470 24.65 -2.38 0.98
C ALA A 470 24.83 -3.63 0.10
N VAL A 471 25.42 -4.67 0.68
CA VAL A 471 25.36 -6.05 0.17
C VAL A 471 24.49 -6.88 1.10
N THR A 472 23.54 -7.61 0.52
CA THR A 472 22.54 -8.42 1.25
C THR A 472 22.68 -9.90 0.86
N ILE A 473 22.62 -10.80 1.84
CA ILE A 473 22.80 -12.25 1.63
C ILE A 473 21.62 -13.04 2.21
N TRP A 474 21.06 -13.98 1.44
CA TRP A 474 19.94 -14.86 1.84
C TRP A 474 20.30 -16.35 1.74
N ASP A 475 19.64 -17.15 2.58
CA ASP A 475 19.60 -18.62 2.48
C ASP A 475 18.35 -19.02 1.69
N VAL A 476 18.52 -19.21 0.38
CA VAL A 476 17.41 -19.27 -0.59
C VAL A 476 16.49 -20.48 -0.38
N GLU A 477 16.95 -21.53 0.30
CA GLU A 477 16.08 -22.65 0.67
C GLU A 477 15.29 -22.36 1.94
N LYS A 478 15.91 -21.74 2.96
CA LYS A 478 15.34 -21.66 4.30
C LYS A 478 14.56 -20.38 4.61
N ARG A 479 14.87 -19.24 3.97
CA ARG A 479 14.35 -17.92 4.41
C ARG A 479 14.19 -16.90 3.28
N ASP A 480 13.15 -16.09 3.41
CA ASP A 480 12.94 -14.84 2.65
C ASP A 480 13.55 -13.60 3.35
N VAL A 481 13.91 -13.74 4.64
CA VAL A 481 14.65 -12.74 5.42
C VAL A 481 16.16 -12.96 5.21
N PRO A 482 16.97 -11.91 4.98
CA PRO A 482 18.41 -12.05 4.83
C PRO A 482 19.06 -12.68 6.07
N VAL A 483 20.08 -13.50 5.84
CA VAL A 483 20.88 -14.13 6.89
C VAL A 483 22.06 -13.27 7.31
N ALA A 484 22.54 -12.41 6.41
CA ALA A 484 23.65 -11.50 6.66
C ALA A 484 23.53 -10.23 5.80
N ASN A 485 24.16 -9.15 6.25
CA ASN A 485 24.27 -7.90 5.51
C ASN A 485 25.62 -7.22 5.74
N TRP A 486 25.96 -6.29 4.84
CA TRP A 486 27.15 -5.46 4.90
C TRP A 486 26.79 -4.07 4.35
N ARG A 487 27.31 -3.00 4.95
CA ARG A 487 26.97 -1.62 4.52
C ARG A 487 28.20 -0.74 4.33
N ALA A 488 28.15 0.07 3.28
CA ALA A 488 29.15 1.07 2.96
C ALA A 488 29.22 2.17 4.03
N SER A 489 28.08 2.56 4.61
CA SER A 489 27.94 3.66 5.57
C SER A 489 28.52 3.40 6.97
N GLU A 490 28.85 2.15 7.28
CA GLU A 490 29.50 1.74 8.54
C GLU A 490 31.04 1.93 8.49
N TRP A 491 31.57 2.43 7.36
CA TRP A 491 32.98 2.73 7.14
C TRP A 491 33.24 4.22 6.85
N PRO A 492 34.40 4.77 7.26
CA PRO A 492 34.83 6.09 6.81
C PRO A 492 35.20 6.05 5.31
N SER A 493 35.00 7.18 4.62
CA SER A 493 35.35 7.37 3.19
C SER A 493 36.83 7.09 2.86
N GLU A 494 37.72 7.18 3.86
CA GLU A 494 39.13 6.78 3.78
C GLU A 494 39.35 5.26 3.61
N LYS A 495 38.38 4.43 4.02
CA LYS A 495 38.40 2.97 3.85
C LYS A 495 37.47 2.49 2.74
N TRP A 496 36.19 2.93 2.77
CA TRP A 496 35.21 2.65 1.72
C TRP A 496 34.42 3.91 1.36
N ASN A 497 34.32 4.25 0.07
CA ASN A 497 33.55 5.39 -0.42
C ASN A 497 32.60 4.94 -1.54
N PRO A 498 31.28 4.85 -1.30
CA PRO A 498 30.30 4.48 -2.33
C PRO A 498 30.16 5.54 -3.43
N GLY A 499 30.51 6.80 -3.15
CA GLY A 499 30.62 7.87 -4.15
C GLY A 499 31.92 7.83 -4.95
N THR A 500 32.33 6.64 -5.43
CA THR A 500 33.49 6.45 -6.31
C THR A 500 33.00 5.84 -7.62
N ASP A 501 33.13 6.56 -8.73
CA ASP A 501 32.66 6.08 -10.04
C ASP A 501 33.35 4.75 -10.42
N GLY A 502 32.54 3.75 -10.77
CA GLY A 502 32.98 2.42 -11.17
C GLY A 502 31.84 1.41 -11.15
N GLU A 503 32.03 0.25 -11.78
CA GLU A 503 31.07 -0.86 -11.72
C GLU A 503 31.23 -1.69 -10.44
N PHE A 504 30.12 -2.27 -9.97
CA PHE A 504 30.17 -3.26 -8.90
C PHE A 504 30.59 -4.63 -9.42
N SER A 505 31.49 -5.29 -8.69
CA SER A 505 31.88 -6.69 -8.92
C SER A 505 31.70 -7.51 -7.64
N LEU A 506 31.12 -8.71 -7.77
CA LEU A 506 30.98 -9.71 -6.70
C LEU A 506 31.70 -11.00 -7.09
N GLY A 507 32.48 -11.58 -6.17
CA GLY A 507 33.18 -12.84 -6.38
C GLY A 507 33.21 -13.71 -5.13
N TRP A 508 32.63 -14.91 -5.19
CA TRP A 508 32.74 -15.90 -4.11
C TRP A 508 34.05 -16.69 -4.22
N GLU A 509 34.69 -16.96 -3.08
CA GLU A 509 35.77 -17.96 -2.99
C GLU A 509 35.22 -19.36 -3.34
N PRO A 510 35.98 -20.27 -3.98
CA PRO A 510 35.49 -21.61 -4.36
C PRO A 510 34.94 -22.43 -3.19
N ASP A 511 35.50 -22.29 -1.98
CA ASP A 511 34.98 -22.96 -0.78
C ASP A 511 33.72 -22.29 -0.21
N SER A 512 33.30 -21.15 -0.77
CA SER A 512 32.20 -20.25 -0.34
C SER A 512 32.26 -19.71 1.10
N SER A 513 33.46 -19.61 1.69
CA SER A 513 33.65 -18.99 3.02
C SER A 513 33.83 -17.47 2.98
N ARG A 514 34.35 -16.92 1.88
CA ARG A 514 34.54 -15.47 1.66
C ARG A 514 33.84 -14.97 0.40
N LEU A 515 33.43 -13.71 0.44
CA LEU A 515 32.88 -12.94 -0.70
C LEU A 515 33.73 -11.67 -0.89
N SER A 516 34.21 -11.44 -2.11
CA SER A 516 34.82 -10.17 -2.51
C SER A 516 33.78 -9.23 -3.11
N ILE A 517 33.88 -7.96 -2.75
CA ILE A 517 33.11 -6.83 -3.28
C ILE A 517 34.13 -5.82 -3.80
N ALA A 518 34.01 -5.38 -5.05
CA ALA A 518 34.80 -4.27 -5.57
C ALA A 518 33.90 -3.14 -6.11
N LEU A 519 34.39 -1.91 -5.94
CA LEU A 519 33.82 -0.67 -6.46
C LEU A 519 34.95 0.35 -6.63
N GLY A 520 35.04 0.97 -7.81
CA GLY A 520 36.07 1.99 -8.07
C GLY A 520 37.48 1.43 -7.87
N ASN A 521 38.31 2.09 -7.05
CA ASN A 521 39.67 1.63 -6.72
C ASN A 521 39.76 0.82 -5.40
N GLN A 522 38.68 0.15 -4.99
CA GLN A 522 38.47 -0.36 -3.62
C GLN A 522 37.94 -1.79 -3.63
N ILE A 523 38.49 -2.64 -2.76
CA ILE A 523 38.09 -4.04 -2.62
C ILE A 523 37.92 -4.38 -1.14
N ALA A 524 36.74 -4.90 -0.81
CA ALA A 524 36.39 -5.45 0.50
C ALA A 524 36.23 -6.97 0.37
N ILE A 525 36.77 -7.72 1.33
CA ILE A 525 36.63 -9.18 1.41
C ILE A 525 35.95 -9.48 2.74
N ILE A 526 34.75 -10.04 2.69
CA ILE A 526 33.93 -10.31 3.88
C ILE A 526 33.86 -11.80 4.15
N THR A 527 33.99 -12.18 5.41
CA THR A 527 33.91 -13.59 5.84
C THR A 527 32.46 -13.90 6.20
N VAL A 528 31.84 -14.85 5.49
CA VAL A 528 30.42 -15.17 5.65
C VAL A 528 30.25 -16.28 6.71
N PRO A 529 29.60 -16.01 7.85
CA PRO A 529 29.58 -16.93 8.98
C PRO A 529 28.64 -18.13 8.72
N ARG A 530 29.21 -19.22 8.21
CA ARG A 530 28.50 -20.51 8.14
C ARG A 530 28.22 -21.03 9.56
N ARG A 531 26.96 -21.38 9.83
CA ARG A 531 26.64 -22.34 10.89
C ARG A 531 27.14 -23.70 10.45
N THR A 532 28.09 -24.28 11.18
CA THR A 532 28.54 -25.65 10.96
C THR A 532 27.38 -26.61 11.13
N SER A 533 27.11 -27.41 10.09
CA SER A 533 26.36 -28.65 10.24
C SER A 533 27.11 -29.54 11.23
N PHE A 534 26.43 -30.06 12.24
CA PHE A 534 27.00 -31.02 13.18
C PHE A 534 27.25 -32.36 12.46
N GLU A 535 28.44 -32.50 11.88
CA GLU A 535 28.96 -33.81 11.50
C GLU A 535 29.17 -34.65 12.76
N TYR A 536 28.37 -35.69 12.92
CA TYR A 536 28.65 -36.74 13.90
C TYR A 536 29.87 -37.52 13.43
N SER A 537 31.02 -37.28 14.07
CA SER A 537 32.24 -38.06 13.89
C SER A 537 32.09 -39.47 14.48
N LEU A 538 31.36 -40.33 13.76
CA LEU A 538 31.33 -41.77 13.98
C LEU A 538 32.69 -42.36 13.59
N GLY A 539 33.63 -42.34 14.55
CA GLY A 539 34.96 -42.90 14.39
C GLY A 539 34.94 -44.39 14.05
N GLU A 540 35.96 -44.83 13.33
CA GLU A 540 36.10 -46.21 12.86
C GLU A 540 36.09 -47.23 14.00
N GLN A 541 35.14 -48.16 13.99
CA GLN A 541 35.36 -49.50 14.55
C GLN A 541 34.92 -50.57 13.56
N VAL A 542 35.90 -51.38 13.13
CA VAL A 542 35.72 -52.50 12.21
C VAL A 542 35.01 -53.66 12.92
N ALA A 543 33.82 -54.02 12.45
CA ALA A 543 33.08 -55.20 12.93
C ALA A 543 32.47 -56.00 11.76
N THR A 544 33.18 -57.03 11.32
CA THR A 544 32.74 -57.95 10.24
C THR A 544 31.70 -58.96 10.75
N THR A 545 30.52 -59.04 10.13
CA THR A 545 29.57 -60.20 10.16
C THR A 545 28.50 -59.95 9.08
N THR A 546 28.62 -60.55 7.88
CA THR A 546 28.03 -61.84 7.46
C THR A 546 26.50 -61.80 7.23
N LEU A 547 26.10 -62.11 5.98
CA LEU A 547 24.70 -62.24 5.56
C LEU A 547 23.95 -63.35 6.31
N LEU A 548 22.67 -63.10 6.62
CA LEU A 548 21.69 -64.15 6.87
C LEU A 548 20.32 -63.73 6.33
N THR A 549 19.76 -64.52 5.41
CA THR A 549 18.44 -64.31 4.83
C THR A 549 17.36 -64.89 5.73
N ALA A 550 16.31 -64.12 6.01
CA ALA A 550 15.13 -64.58 6.75
C ALA A 550 13.85 -64.14 6.02
N THR A 551 13.16 -65.10 5.41
CA THR A 551 11.83 -64.89 4.84
C THR A 551 10.76 -65.12 5.91
N CYS A 552 9.79 -64.20 6.00
CA CYS A 552 8.52 -64.43 6.69
C CYS A 552 7.38 -63.73 5.94
N SER A 553 6.17 -64.25 6.10
CA SER A 553 4.99 -63.92 5.32
C SER A 553 3.72 -64.02 6.19
N LEU A 554 2.54 -63.84 5.57
CA LEU A 554 1.19 -63.79 6.18
C LEU A 554 0.78 -62.39 6.71
N PRO A 555 -0.52 -62.09 6.84
CA PRO A 555 -1.58 -62.35 5.85
C PRO A 555 -2.53 -61.14 5.63
N LEU A 556 -3.35 -61.16 4.58
CA LEU A 556 -4.46 -60.19 4.42
C LEU A 556 -5.62 -60.50 5.39
N SER A 557 -6.22 -59.46 5.95
CA SER A 557 -7.55 -59.50 6.60
C SER A 557 -8.34 -58.22 6.32
N PHE A 558 -9.64 -58.36 6.05
CA PHE A 558 -10.54 -57.26 5.63
C PHE A 558 -11.09 -56.47 6.81
N LEU A 559 -11.10 -55.13 6.69
CA LEU A 559 -11.96 -54.21 7.46
C LEU A 559 -12.45 -53.05 6.56
N PRO A 560 -13.53 -52.32 6.93
CA PRO A 560 -14.39 -51.64 5.95
C PRO A 560 -13.98 -50.21 5.58
N ILE A 561 -14.48 -49.76 4.42
CA ILE A 561 -14.27 -48.43 3.84
C ILE A 561 -15.05 -47.35 4.62
N MET A 562 -14.38 -46.24 4.96
CA MET A 562 -15.03 -44.95 5.25
C MET A 562 -14.30 -43.81 4.51
N SER A 563 -14.69 -43.59 3.24
CA SER A 563 -14.41 -42.32 2.57
C SER A 563 -15.37 -41.25 3.09
N ALA A 564 -14.87 -40.03 3.32
CA ALA A 564 -15.63 -38.89 3.83
C ALA A 564 -15.76 -37.76 2.80
N VAL A 565 -15.56 -38.04 1.50
CA VAL A 565 -15.71 -37.06 0.41
C VAL A 565 -16.50 -37.70 -0.75
N PRO A 566 -17.75 -37.27 -1.01
CA PRO A 566 -18.40 -37.49 -2.29
C PRO A 566 -17.82 -36.51 -3.33
N ASN A 567 -17.64 -36.97 -4.57
CA ASN A 567 -17.12 -36.21 -5.72
C ASN A 567 -15.59 -35.91 -5.73
N LEU A 568 -14.77 -36.95 -5.58
CA LEU A 568 -13.42 -36.96 -6.18
C LEU A 568 -13.49 -37.48 -7.63
N PRO A 569 -12.70 -36.93 -8.58
CA PRO A 569 -12.36 -37.61 -9.82
C PRO A 569 -11.67 -38.95 -9.54
N ILE A 570 -11.80 -39.91 -10.46
CA ILE A 570 -11.48 -41.33 -10.21
C ILE A 570 -9.98 -41.61 -10.02
N ASP A 571 -9.10 -40.76 -10.56
CA ASP A 571 -7.66 -41.02 -10.67
C ASP A 571 -6.80 -40.37 -9.57
N ALA A 572 -7.32 -40.27 -8.34
CA ALA A 572 -6.57 -39.75 -7.19
C ALA A 572 -5.83 -40.89 -6.44
N PRO A 573 -4.48 -40.90 -6.39
CA PRO A 573 -3.73 -41.96 -5.70
C PRO A 573 -3.90 -41.86 -4.18
N MET A 574 -4.24 -42.97 -3.53
CA MET A 574 -4.40 -43.04 -2.08
C MET A 574 -3.04 -43.14 -1.37
N VAL A 575 -2.75 -42.18 -0.48
CA VAL A 575 -1.59 -42.23 0.42
C VAL A 575 -1.97 -42.96 1.71
N HIS A 576 -1.20 -43.98 2.08
CA HIS A 576 -1.33 -44.64 3.38
C HIS A 576 -0.75 -43.75 4.49
N ALA A 577 -1.50 -43.59 5.58
CA ALA A 577 -1.06 -42.86 6.77
C ALA A 577 -0.81 -43.82 7.93
N ASP A 578 0.43 -44.32 8.02
CA ASP A 578 0.86 -45.15 9.16
C ASP A 578 0.86 -44.31 10.44
N THR A 579 0.11 -44.76 11.44
CA THR A 579 -0.06 -44.07 12.73
C THR A 579 0.39 -44.98 13.87
N ASN A 580 1.69 -44.92 14.17
CA ASN A 580 2.28 -45.46 15.40
C ASN A 580 2.81 -44.29 16.25
N THR A 581 2.11 -43.98 17.33
CA THR A 581 2.49 -42.95 18.31
C THR A 581 2.56 -43.55 19.72
N GLU A 582 3.75 -43.96 20.12
CA GLU A 582 4.11 -44.16 21.54
C GLU A 582 5.19 -43.14 21.96
N GLY A 583 5.38 -42.96 23.27
CA GLY A 583 6.21 -41.87 23.83
C GLY A 583 7.71 -41.99 23.55
N VAL A 584 8.58 -41.10 24.04
CA VAL A 584 8.53 -40.20 25.22
C VAL A 584 9.41 -38.97 24.86
N ALA A 585 9.14 -37.71 25.24
CA ALA A 585 9.11 -37.20 26.61
C ALA A 585 8.41 -35.83 26.76
N ALA A 586 7.93 -35.54 27.97
CA ALA A 586 7.38 -34.23 28.30
C ALA A 586 8.18 -33.56 29.43
N LYS A 587 8.73 -32.37 29.15
CA LYS A 587 8.53 -31.12 29.92
C LYS A 587 9.53 -30.03 29.53
N ASN A 588 9.04 -28.99 28.86
CA ASN A 588 9.41 -27.62 29.23
C ASN A 588 8.08 -26.84 29.40
N PRO A 589 7.64 -26.53 30.64
CA PRO A 589 6.22 -26.28 30.92
C PRO A 589 5.76 -24.81 30.75
N SER A 590 6.64 -23.92 30.24
CA SER A 590 6.42 -22.47 30.22
C SER A 590 5.46 -21.99 29.12
N TYR A 591 5.56 -22.52 27.90
CA TYR A 591 4.74 -22.13 26.76
C TYR A 591 3.66 -23.15 26.46
N LYS A 592 2.43 -22.68 26.25
CA LYS A 592 1.29 -23.51 25.83
C LYS A 592 0.65 -22.91 24.58
N LEU A 593 0.36 -23.77 23.61
CA LEU A 593 -0.55 -23.45 22.52
C LEU A 593 -1.97 -23.25 23.08
N ASN A 594 -2.74 -22.38 22.44
CA ASN A 594 -4.16 -22.21 22.72
C ASN A 594 -4.92 -23.34 21.99
N ASP A 595 -5.66 -24.19 22.71
CA ASP A 595 -6.36 -25.34 22.11
C ASP A 595 -7.68 -24.95 21.41
N ALA A 596 -7.55 -24.03 20.47
CA ALA A 596 -8.58 -23.50 19.59
C ALA A 596 -8.04 -23.49 18.15
N PRO A 597 -8.88 -23.53 17.10
CA PRO A 597 -8.37 -23.31 15.74
C PRO A 597 -7.81 -21.88 15.58
N VAL A 598 -6.99 -21.66 14.56
CA VAL A 598 -6.65 -20.32 14.07
C VAL A 598 -7.93 -19.54 13.72
N GLU A 599 -7.85 -18.21 13.74
CA GLU A 599 -8.98 -17.27 13.78
C GLU A 599 -9.78 -17.27 15.10
N ASN A 600 -9.45 -18.12 16.08
CA ASN A 600 -9.81 -18.07 17.51
C ASN A 600 -10.92 -17.06 17.86
N LEU A 601 -12.18 -17.49 17.72
CA LEU A 601 -13.36 -16.65 17.90
C LEU A 601 -13.72 -16.51 19.38
N ARG A 602 -12.90 -15.79 20.17
CA ARG A 602 -13.20 -15.46 21.59
C ARG A 602 -14.62 -14.91 21.69
N ARG A 603 -15.45 -15.43 22.60
CA ARG A 603 -16.79 -14.84 22.81
C ARG A 603 -16.60 -13.43 23.38
N LEU A 604 -17.17 -12.44 22.69
CA LEU A 604 -17.27 -11.06 23.17
C LEU A 604 -18.74 -10.72 23.42
N LYS A 605 -18.99 -9.86 24.41
CA LYS A 605 -20.23 -9.09 24.49
C LYS A 605 -19.99 -7.63 24.11
N VAL A 606 -20.80 -7.14 23.17
CA VAL A 606 -20.76 -5.76 22.67
C VAL A 606 -22.10 -5.10 22.99
N ILE A 607 -22.06 -3.96 23.69
CA ILE A 607 -23.24 -3.14 23.95
C ILE A 607 -23.14 -1.83 23.15
N VAL A 608 -24.22 -1.46 22.48
CA VAL A 608 -24.34 -0.22 21.71
C VAL A 608 -25.41 0.68 22.34
N ILE A 609 -25.10 1.97 22.51
CA ILE A 609 -26.01 2.96 23.09
C ILE A 609 -26.60 3.82 21.97
N GLY A 610 -27.89 3.62 21.65
CA GLY A 610 -28.65 4.37 20.64
C GLY A 610 -28.85 3.61 19.32
N ALA A 611 -30.02 3.81 18.70
CA ALA A 611 -30.49 3.17 17.45
C ALA A 611 -30.82 4.20 16.35
N GLY A 612 -29.99 5.23 16.20
CA GLY A 612 -29.88 6.02 14.97
C GLY A 612 -29.00 5.33 13.92
N TYR A 613 -28.60 6.07 12.88
CA TYR A 613 -27.69 5.59 11.81
C TYR A 613 -26.53 4.74 12.33
N SER A 614 -25.72 5.26 13.26
CA SER A 614 -24.55 4.55 13.78
C SER A 614 -24.89 3.24 14.51
N GLY A 615 -26.02 3.20 15.23
CA GLY A 615 -26.46 2.01 15.96
C GLY A 615 -26.98 0.91 15.03
N ILE A 616 -27.83 1.30 14.08
CA ILE A 616 -28.37 0.39 13.05
C ILE A 616 -27.22 -0.19 12.21
N TYR A 617 -26.23 0.63 11.82
CA TYR A 617 -25.03 0.18 11.11
C TYR A 617 -24.30 -0.96 11.85
N HIS A 618 -24.04 -0.80 13.16
CA HIS A 618 -23.43 -1.86 13.97
C HIS A 618 -24.34 -3.09 14.09
N GLY A 619 -25.66 -2.91 14.22
CA GLY A 619 -26.65 -4.01 14.20
C GLY A 619 -26.64 -4.86 12.93
N ILE A 620 -26.17 -4.31 11.81
CA ILE A 620 -25.99 -5.01 10.53
C ILE A 620 -24.57 -5.58 10.42
N ARG A 621 -23.56 -4.73 10.56
CA ARG A 621 -22.18 -5.03 10.14
C ARG A 621 -21.38 -5.87 11.16
N ILE A 622 -21.70 -5.79 12.46
CA ILE A 622 -21.13 -6.68 13.47
C ILE A 622 -21.50 -8.15 13.19
N PRO A 623 -22.79 -8.54 13.08
CA PRO A 623 -23.14 -9.93 12.78
C PRO A 623 -22.85 -10.35 11.33
N GLU A 624 -22.78 -9.42 10.37
CA GLU A 624 -22.29 -9.69 9.01
C GLU A 624 -20.84 -10.20 9.02
N ARG A 625 -19.93 -9.46 9.67
CA ARG A 625 -18.47 -9.65 9.55
C ARG A 625 -17.83 -10.41 10.70
N LEU A 626 -18.42 -10.38 11.89
CA LEU A 626 -17.89 -11.04 13.10
C LEU A 626 -18.72 -12.26 13.48
N ARG A 627 -18.11 -13.18 14.25
CA ARG A 627 -18.73 -14.43 14.72
C ARG A 627 -18.49 -14.56 16.22
N ASN A 628 -19.35 -15.30 16.93
CA ASN A 628 -19.30 -15.44 18.40
C ASN A 628 -19.31 -14.09 19.15
N VAL A 629 -20.13 -13.14 18.70
CA VAL A 629 -20.38 -11.86 19.37
C VAL A 629 -21.82 -11.85 19.88
N GLU A 630 -22.01 -11.61 21.17
CA GLU A 630 -23.30 -11.24 21.75
C GLU A 630 -23.48 -9.73 21.61
N LEU A 631 -24.49 -9.32 20.84
CA LEU A 631 -24.76 -7.91 20.54
C LEU A 631 -26.09 -7.48 21.16
N VAL A 632 -26.09 -6.35 21.87
CA VAL A 632 -27.32 -5.69 22.36
C VAL A 632 -27.21 -4.19 22.06
N ILE A 633 -28.31 -3.60 21.59
CA ILE A 633 -28.42 -2.17 21.28
C ILE A 633 -29.53 -1.59 22.17
N TYR A 634 -29.20 -0.69 23.08
CA TYR A 634 -30.17 -0.05 23.97
C TYR A 634 -30.58 1.33 23.43
N GLU A 635 -31.88 1.58 23.31
CA GLU A 635 -32.44 2.84 22.81
C GLU A 635 -33.54 3.33 23.76
N LYS A 636 -33.43 4.57 24.23
CA LYS A 636 -34.42 5.19 25.13
C LYS A 636 -35.76 5.43 24.43
N ASN A 637 -35.75 5.67 23.13
CA ASN A 637 -36.93 5.99 22.33
C ASN A 637 -37.82 4.76 22.08
N ALA A 638 -39.09 5.00 21.73
CA ALA A 638 -40.05 3.95 21.41
C ALA A 638 -39.98 3.44 19.95
N GLY A 639 -39.00 3.91 19.18
CA GLY A 639 -38.73 3.49 17.81
C GLY A 639 -37.29 3.86 17.40
N VAL A 640 -36.87 3.37 16.25
CA VAL A 640 -35.53 3.62 15.69
C VAL A 640 -35.48 4.94 14.90
N GLY A 641 -34.27 5.48 14.71
CA GLY A 641 -34.02 6.68 13.90
C GLY A 641 -33.16 7.76 14.56
N GLY A 642 -33.01 7.73 15.90
CA GLY A 642 -32.23 8.72 16.66
C GLY A 642 -32.75 10.15 16.44
N THR A 643 -31.92 11.04 15.90
CA THR A 643 -32.31 12.42 15.51
C THR A 643 -33.59 12.44 14.66
N TRP A 644 -33.76 11.47 13.76
CA TRP A 644 -34.94 11.35 12.89
C TRP A 644 -36.16 10.71 13.56
N TYR A 645 -36.00 10.16 14.77
CA TYR A 645 -37.11 9.80 15.65
C TYR A 645 -37.56 11.02 16.48
N GLU A 646 -36.62 11.78 17.04
CA GLU A 646 -36.90 12.82 18.04
C GLU A 646 -37.35 14.17 17.43
N ASN A 647 -36.84 14.54 16.24
CA ASN A 647 -37.15 15.84 15.66
C ASN A 647 -38.42 15.77 14.80
N ARG A 648 -39.52 16.34 15.33
CA ARG A 648 -40.86 16.31 14.72
C ARG A 648 -41.40 17.69 14.31
N TYR A 649 -40.54 18.71 14.34
CA TYR A 649 -40.94 20.07 14.04
C TYR A 649 -41.39 20.30 12.59
N LEU A 650 -42.28 21.28 12.39
CA LEU A 650 -42.82 21.64 11.08
C LEU A 650 -41.71 21.96 10.07
N GLY A 651 -41.73 21.24 8.94
CA GLY A 651 -40.73 21.38 7.89
C GLY A 651 -39.40 20.66 8.15
N CYS A 652 -39.29 19.83 9.20
CA CYS A 652 -38.06 19.09 9.49
C CYS A 652 -37.68 18.15 8.32
N ALA A 653 -36.54 18.42 7.70
CA ALA A 653 -36.01 17.70 6.54
C ALA A 653 -34.47 17.69 6.56
N CYS A 654 -33.85 16.82 5.75
CA CYS A 654 -32.40 16.87 5.54
C CYS A 654 -31.96 18.21 4.93
N ASP A 655 -30.76 18.66 5.26
CA ASP A 655 -30.14 19.88 4.73
C ASP A 655 -29.12 19.60 3.61
N ILE A 656 -28.93 18.33 3.24
CA ILE A 656 -28.16 17.87 2.07
C ILE A 656 -29.00 16.88 1.23
N PRO A 657 -28.60 16.55 -0.01
CA PRO A 657 -29.33 15.61 -0.86
C PRO A 657 -29.58 14.23 -0.20
N SER A 658 -30.83 13.77 -0.18
CA SER A 658 -31.26 12.43 0.30
C SER A 658 -30.49 11.28 -0.37
N HIS A 659 -29.93 11.54 -1.55
CA HIS A 659 -29.23 10.58 -2.39
C HIS A 659 -27.78 10.30 -1.97
N SER A 660 -27.16 11.23 -1.23
CA SER A 660 -25.95 10.99 -0.43
C SER A 660 -26.28 10.69 1.03
N TYR A 661 -27.34 11.30 1.58
CA TYR A 661 -27.79 11.06 2.97
C TYR A 661 -28.58 9.75 3.16
N GLN A 662 -27.94 8.65 2.81
CA GLN A 662 -28.40 7.28 2.94
C GLN A 662 -27.19 6.36 3.13
N TYR A 663 -27.40 5.08 3.46
CA TYR A 663 -26.32 4.10 3.47
C TYR A 663 -25.81 3.82 2.04
N SER A 664 -24.49 3.71 1.90
CA SER A 664 -23.79 3.42 0.65
C SER A 664 -24.33 2.15 -0.02
N PHE A 665 -24.53 1.12 0.79
CA PHE A 665 -24.89 -0.26 0.46
C PHE A 665 -26.40 -0.54 0.40
N GLN A 666 -27.24 0.38 0.89
CA GLN A 666 -28.70 0.23 0.84
C GLN A 666 -29.36 1.55 0.40
N PRO A 667 -29.25 1.92 -0.89
CA PRO A 667 -29.85 3.15 -1.38
C PRO A 667 -31.35 3.01 -1.64
N ASN A 668 -32.06 4.13 -1.62
CA ASN A 668 -33.52 4.23 -1.80
C ASN A 668 -33.85 5.03 -3.08
N PRO A 669 -34.37 4.41 -4.14
CA PRO A 669 -34.75 5.12 -5.36
C PRO A 669 -36.06 5.93 -5.23
N ASN A 670 -36.81 5.72 -4.14
CA ASN A 670 -38.16 6.25 -3.97
C ASN A 670 -38.22 7.58 -3.20
N TRP A 671 -37.09 8.26 -2.98
CA TRP A 671 -37.06 9.54 -2.27
C TRP A 671 -38.01 10.56 -2.90
N SER A 672 -38.94 11.10 -2.12
CA SER A 672 -39.96 12.07 -2.58
C SER A 672 -39.36 13.42 -3.01
N SER A 673 -38.24 13.78 -2.40
CA SER A 673 -37.62 15.11 -2.44
C SER A 673 -36.10 14.96 -2.38
N LEU A 674 -35.38 15.88 -3.03
CA LEU A 674 -33.93 15.98 -2.85
C LEU A 674 -33.57 16.35 -1.40
N TYR A 675 -34.47 17.00 -0.67
CA TYR A 675 -34.39 17.21 0.77
C TYR A 675 -35.54 16.45 1.44
N ALA A 676 -35.31 15.17 1.77
CA ALA A 676 -36.35 14.29 2.32
C ALA A 676 -36.83 14.75 3.72
N PRO A 677 -38.15 14.72 4.00
CA PRO A 677 -38.69 14.99 5.34
C PRO A 677 -38.22 13.97 6.38
N ALA A 678 -38.19 14.39 7.65
CA ALA A 678 -37.72 13.58 8.77
C ALA A 678 -38.41 12.22 8.92
N ALA A 679 -39.73 12.16 8.67
CA ALA A 679 -40.51 10.92 8.72
C ALA A 679 -40.13 9.93 7.60
N GLU A 680 -39.76 10.43 6.40
CA GLU A 680 -39.34 9.58 5.29
C GLU A 680 -37.96 8.94 5.58
N ILE A 681 -37.05 9.72 6.18
CA ILE A 681 -35.74 9.24 6.62
C ILE A 681 -35.87 8.27 7.81
N GLN A 682 -36.83 8.51 8.72
CA GLN A 682 -37.14 7.57 9.79
C GLN A 682 -37.67 6.24 9.24
N SER A 683 -38.61 6.27 8.28
CA SER A 683 -39.12 5.06 7.62
C SER A 683 -37.97 4.29 6.98
N TYR A 684 -37.15 4.97 6.17
CA TYR A 684 -35.96 4.36 5.55
C TYR A 684 -35.05 3.66 6.57
N LEU A 685 -34.76 4.29 7.72
CA LEU A 685 -33.95 3.68 8.78
C LEU A 685 -34.63 2.47 9.44
N GLN A 686 -35.96 2.51 9.60
CA GLN A 686 -36.75 1.39 10.11
C GLN A 686 -36.79 0.22 9.11
N ASP A 687 -37.04 0.52 7.83
CA ASP A 687 -37.06 -0.45 6.74
C ASP A 687 -35.69 -1.13 6.57
N VAL A 688 -34.60 -0.37 6.68
CA VAL A 688 -33.22 -0.91 6.73
C VAL A 688 -33.01 -1.81 7.95
N ALA A 689 -33.41 -1.37 9.15
CA ALA A 689 -33.23 -2.15 10.37
C ALA A 689 -33.99 -3.48 10.35
N GLN A 690 -35.20 -3.50 9.77
CA GLN A 690 -35.99 -4.73 9.56
C GLN A 690 -35.42 -5.61 8.45
N LYS A 691 -35.06 -5.04 7.28
CA LYS A 691 -34.54 -5.76 6.11
C LYS A 691 -33.32 -6.61 6.43
N TYR A 692 -32.40 -6.10 7.24
CA TYR A 692 -31.19 -6.81 7.67
C TYR A 692 -31.34 -7.49 9.05
N SER A 693 -32.53 -7.42 9.64
CA SER A 693 -32.86 -7.94 10.98
C SER A 693 -31.89 -7.45 12.06
N ALA A 694 -31.53 -6.16 12.03
CA ALA A 694 -30.78 -5.49 13.08
C ALA A 694 -31.67 -5.21 14.31
N ASP A 695 -32.96 -5.02 14.07
CA ASP A 695 -34.02 -4.84 15.06
C ASP A 695 -34.04 -5.93 16.16
N ARG A 696 -33.71 -7.19 15.85
CA ARG A 696 -33.62 -8.29 16.83
C ARG A 696 -32.62 -8.05 17.97
N PHE A 697 -31.64 -7.15 17.78
CA PHE A 697 -30.68 -6.75 18.81
C PHE A 697 -31.12 -5.48 19.58
N ILE A 698 -32.13 -4.77 19.08
CA ILE A 698 -32.56 -3.46 19.61
C ILE A 698 -33.56 -3.64 20.75
N LYS A 699 -33.25 -2.99 21.86
CA LYS A 699 -34.10 -2.83 23.03
C LYS A 699 -34.57 -1.38 23.08
N LEU A 700 -35.70 -1.13 22.41
CA LEU A 700 -36.43 0.14 22.49
C LEU A 700 -36.97 0.36 23.91
N ARG A 701 -37.20 1.62 24.31
CA ARG A 701 -37.61 2.02 25.66
C ARG A 701 -36.67 1.54 26.78
N HIS A 702 -35.37 1.41 26.49
CA HIS A 702 -34.34 1.07 27.47
C HIS A 702 -33.30 2.20 27.54
N GLU A 703 -33.36 2.99 28.61
CA GLU A 703 -32.46 4.11 28.86
C GLU A 703 -31.17 3.64 29.55
N VAL A 704 -30.02 4.00 28.99
CA VAL A 704 -28.71 3.68 29.61
C VAL A 704 -28.37 4.72 30.67
N GLY A 705 -28.10 4.23 31.88
CA GLY A 705 -27.65 4.99 33.04
C GLY A 705 -26.14 4.88 33.25
N PRO A 706 -25.64 4.83 34.51
CA PRO A 706 -24.21 4.76 34.80
C PRO A 706 -23.49 3.60 34.10
N CYS A 707 -22.36 3.93 33.47
CA CYS A 707 -21.42 3.02 32.83
C CYS A 707 -20.04 3.17 33.47
N ARG A 708 -19.46 2.08 33.98
CA ARG A 708 -18.15 2.08 34.64
C ARG A 708 -17.27 0.95 34.15
N TRP A 709 -16.07 1.28 33.71
CA TRP A 709 -15.01 0.32 33.45
C TRP A 709 -14.49 -0.27 34.77
N ASP A 710 -14.14 -1.55 34.70
CA ASP A 710 -13.55 -2.35 35.77
C ASP A 710 -12.20 -2.85 35.27
N ASP A 711 -11.13 -2.34 35.87
CA ASP A 711 -9.74 -2.66 35.52
C ASP A 711 -9.31 -4.07 35.96
N GLU A 712 -10.00 -4.71 36.91
CA GLU A 712 -9.71 -6.08 37.35
C GLU A 712 -10.30 -7.11 36.37
N THR A 713 -11.54 -6.90 35.92
CA THR A 713 -12.21 -7.82 34.97
C THR A 713 -12.06 -7.42 33.50
N ALA A 714 -11.55 -6.22 33.22
CA ALA A 714 -11.48 -5.57 31.91
C ALA A 714 -12.83 -5.54 31.18
N LYS A 715 -13.86 -5.02 31.86
CA LYS A 715 -15.22 -4.92 31.34
C LYS A 715 -15.91 -3.61 31.68
N TRP A 716 -16.88 -3.26 30.85
CA TRP A 716 -17.86 -2.22 31.14
C TRP A 716 -19.02 -2.80 31.94
N ASN A 717 -19.21 -2.33 33.17
CA ASN A 717 -20.42 -2.54 33.96
C ASN A 717 -21.42 -1.42 33.64
N ILE A 718 -22.64 -1.78 33.21
CA ILE A 718 -23.63 -0.87 32.64
C ILE A 718 -24.95 -1.02 33.37
N THR A 719 -25.58 0.09 33.72
CA THR A 719 -26.94 0.12 34.28
C THR A 719 -27.92 0.53 33.19
N VAL A 720 -29.04 -0.18 33.05
CA VAL A 720 -30.07 0.10 32.04
C VAL A 720 -31.44 0.11 32.72
N LYS A 721 -32.27 1.10 32.40
CA LYS A 721 -33.64 1.24 32.91
C LYS A 721 -34.64 0.98 31.80
N ASN A 722 -35.52 0.01 32.00
CA ASN A 722 -36.69 -0.19 31.16
C ASN A 722 -37.74 0.91 31.49
N LEU A 723 -38.20 1.64 30.47
CA LEU A 723 -39.11 2.77 30.65
C LEU A 723 -40.60 2.38 30.68
N ASP A 724 -40.94 1.15 30.28
CA ASP A 724 -42.32 0.62 30.39
C ASP A 724 -42.60 0.03 31.77
N THR A 725 -41.65 -0.71 32.35
CA THR A 725 -41.78 -1.35 33.67
C THR A 725 -41.21 -0.50 34.80
N GLY A 726 -40.31 0.44 34.49
CA GLY A 726 -39.51 1.17 35.47
C GLY A 726 -38.36 0.37 36.09
N GLU A 727 -38.18 -0.89 35.68
CA GLU A 727 -37.17 -1.81 36.20
C GLU A 727 -35.76 -1.38 35.79
N THR A 728 -34.81 -1.48 36.73
CA THR A 728 -33.38 -1.22 36.49
C THR A 728 -32.62 -2.53 36.49
N MET A 729 -32.03 -2.87 35.34
CA MET A 729 -31.16 -4.04 35.16
C MET A 729 -29.68 -3.62 35.13
N HIS A 730 -28.81 -4.55 35.49
CA HIS A 730 -27.36 -4.43 35.31
C HIS A 730 -26.90 -5.42 34.23
N ASP A 731 -26.03 -4.96 33.33
CA ASP A 731 -25.41 -5.78 32.29
C ASP A 731 -23.91 -5.48 32.19
N GLN A 732 -23.17 -6.33 31.48
CA GLN A 732 -21.73 -6.17 31.24
C GLN A 732 -21.39 -6.27 29.76
N ALA A 733 -20.28 -5.67 29.35
CA ALA A 733 -19.71 -5.85 28.01
C ALA A 733 -18.18 -5.91 28.03
N ASP A 734 -17.60 -6.66 27.08
CA ASP A 734 -16.20 -6.54 26.71
C ASP A 734 -15.95 -5.20 26.00
N VAL A 735 -16.89 -4.76 25.14
CA VAL A 735 -16.78 -3.53 24.32
C VAL A 735 -18.05 -2.70 24.41
N LEU A 736 -17.89 -1.38 24.57
CA LEU A 736 -18.98 -0.41 24.64
C LEU A 736 -18.92 0.58 23.47
N ILE A 737 -20.01 0.70 22.72
CA ILE A 737 -20.11 1.64 21.58
C ILE A 737 -21.14 2.73 21.90
N SER A 738 -20.67 3.98 22.03
CA SER A 738 -21.52 5.15 22.22
C SER A 738 -22.03 5.68 20.88
N ALA A 739 -23.21 5.23 20.45
CA ALA A 739 -23.90 5.68 19.24
C ALA A 739 -24.98 6.77 19.49
N LYS A 740 -24.95 7.43 20.66
CA LYS A 740 -25.95 8.42 21.13
C LYS A 740 -26.13 9.67 20.25
N GLY A 741 -25.20 9.93 19.33
CA GLY A 741 -25.14 11.16 18.52
C GLY A 741 -24.62 12.40 19.25
N ALA A 742 -24.25 13.40 18.45
CA ALA A 742 -23.73 14.70 18.92
C ALA A 742 -24.82 15.75 19.17
N LEU A 743 -26.01 15.59 18.56
CA LEU A 743 -27.12 16.55 18.57
C LEU A 743 -28.42 15.85 19.02
N ASN A 744 -28.49 15.50 20.30
CA ASN A 744 -29.65 14.87 20.96
C ASN A 744 -30.20 15.76 22.08
N THR A 745 -29.38 16.04 23.10
CA THR A 745 -29.76 16.85 24.27
C THR A 745 -30.15 18.28 23.89
N PRO A 746 -31.41 18.72 24.08
CA PRO A 746 -31.85 20.08 23.73
C PRO A 746 -31.16 21.16 24.56
N SER A 747 -31.07 22.37 24.01
CA SER A 747 -30.48 23.54 24.66
C SER A 747 -31.53 24.65 24.81
N TRP A 748 -32.35 24.55 25.85
CA TRP A 748 -33.31 25.59 26.24
C TRP A 748 -32.61 26.95 26.48
N PRO A 749 -33.29 28.09 26.22
CA PRO A 749 -32.75 29.41 26.49
C PRO A 749 -32.97 29.82 27.94
N GLU A 750 -31.92 30.33 28.59
CA GLU A 750 -31.99 30.97 29.90
C GLU A 750 -32.63 32.37 29.75
N ILE A 751 -33.95 32.47 29.96
CA ILE A 751 -34.73 33.72 29.90
C ILE A 751 -35.70 33.76 31.09
N ASP A 752 -35.70 34.89 31.81
CA ASP A 752 -36.62 35.16 32.92
C ASP A 752 -38.09 34.98 32.51
N GLY A 753 -38.86 34.26 33.35
CA GLY A 753 -40.29 34.00 33.14
C GLY A 753 -40.67 32.95 32.09
N LEU A 754 -39.72 32.27 31.43
CA LEU A 754 -40.01 31.23 30.42
C LEU A 754 -40.90 30.09 30.97
N ASP A 755 -40.69 29.71 32.22
CA ASP A 755 -41.44 28.69 32.97
C ASP A 755 -42.83 29.17 33.44
N THR A 756 -43.08 30.49 33.41
CA THR A 756 -44.35 31.12 33.82
C THR A 756 -45.28 31.46 32.64
N PHE A 757 -44.84 31.19 31.40
CA PHE A 757 -45.64 31.40 30.20
C PHE A 757 -46.85 30.46 30.16
N LYS A 758 -48.05 31.00 29.89
CA LYS A 758 -49.32 30.25 29.91
C LYS A 758 -49.80 29.80 28.53
N GLY A 759 -49.12 30.23 27.46
CA GLY A 759 -49.28 29.64 26.13
C GLY A 759 -48.45 28.36 26.01
N GLU A 760 -48.46 27.76 24.82
CA GLU A 760 -47.67 26.55 24.56
C GLU A 760 -46.17 26.86 24.54
N VAL A 761 -45.33 26.00 25.13
CA VAL A 761 -43.86 26.12 25.06
C VAL A 761 -43.25 24.80 24.60
N MET A 762 -42.52 24.84 23.49
CA MET A 762 -41.88 23.66 22.90
C MET A 762 -40.47 23.96 22.41
N HIS A 763 -39.61 22.94 22.39
CA HIS A 763 -38.31 23.01 21.71
C HIS A 763 -38.44 22.29 20.36
N SER A 764 -37.64 22.66 19.34
CA SER A 764 -37.65 21.92 18.07
C SER A 764 -37.48 20.39 18.20
N ALA A 765 -36.76 19.91 19.22
CA ALA A 765 -36.53 18.48 19.50
C ALA A 765 -37.44 17.89 20.60
N ILE A 766 -38.39 18.67 21.12
CA ILE A 766 -39.47 18.24 22.01
C ILE A 766 -40.73 18.98 21.52
N TRP A 767 -41.26 18.48 20.41
CA TRP A 767 -42.31 19.14 19.63
C TRP A 767 -43.69 18.57 19.95
N ASN A 768 -44.70 19.43 20.02
CA ASN A 768 -46.09 19.01 20.15
C ASN A 768 -46.74 18.89 18.76
N GLU A 769 -46.89 17.66 18.27
CA GLU A 769 -47.48 17.38 16.95
C GLU A 769 -49.00 17.63 16.90
N ASP A 770 -49.69 17.62 18.05
CA ASP A 770 -51.13 17.85 18.16
C ASP A 770 -51.51 19.34 18.28
N TYR A 771 -50.55 20.26 18.34
CA TYR A 771 -50.83 21.69 18.53
C TYR A 771 -51.32 22.37 17.23
N ASP A 772 -52.56 22.85 17.27
CA ASP A 772 -53.12 23.71 16.22
C ASP A 772 -52.45 25.09 16.18
N PHE A 773 -51.74 25.39 15.09
CA PHE A 773 -51.11 26.70 14.86
C PHE A 773 -51.99 27.68 14.07
N GLU A 774 -53.17 27.29 13.58
CA GLU A 774 -54.01 28.20 12.80
C GLU A 774 -54.50 29.38 13.64
N ASN A 775 -54.46 30.57 13.03
CA ASN A 775 -54.85 31.85 13.62
C ASN A 775 -54.07 32.24 14.91
N LYS A 776 -52.96 31.56 15.24
CA LYS A 776 -52.12 31.85 16.42
C LYS A 776 -51.06 32.91 16.14
N LYS A 777 -50.54 33.48 17.23
CA LYS A 777 -49.32 34.29 17.27
C LYS A 777 -48.19 33.44 17.80
N VAL A 778 -47.22 33.13 16.94
CA VAL A 778 -46.17 32.16 17.22
C VAL A 778 -44.82 32.87 17.35
N GLY A 779 -44.16 32.69 18.49
CA GLY A 779 -42.81 33.20 18.74
C GLY A 779 -41.79 32.12 18.41
N VAL A 780 -40.77 32.43 17.59
CA VAL A 780 -39.68 31.51 17.27
C VAL A 780 -38.36 32.11 17.73
N ILE A 781 -37.75 31.53 18.77
CA ILE A 781 -36.45 31.98 19.30
C ILE A 781 -35.32 31.26 18.56
N GLY A 782 -34.51 32.02 17.83
CA GLY A 782 -33.31 31.53 17.13
C GLY A 782 -33.38 31.63 15.61
N SER A 783 -32.21 31.53 14.97
CA SER A 783 -32.00 31.63 13.51
C SER A 783 -31.14 30.47 12.95
N GLY A 784 -31.04 29.36 13.69
CA GLY A 784 -30.39 28.13 13.23
C GLY A 784 -31.28 27.27 12.33
N SER A 785 -30.77 26.13 11.88
CA SER A 785 -31.40 25.26 10.86
C SER A 785 -32.86 24.89 11.14
N SER A 786 -33.22 24.59 12.40
CA SER A 786 -34.62 24.35 12.77
C SER A 786 -35.51 25.57 12.55
N SER A 787 -35.06 26.78 12.89
CA SER A 787 -35.83 28.02 12.65
C SER A 787 -36.00 28.30 11.15
N ILE A 788 -34.95 28.02 10.37
CA ILE A 788 -34.94 28.17 8.90
C ILE A 788 -36.00 27.28 8.23
N GLN A 789 -36.29 26.10 8.80
CA GLN A 789 -37.33 25.18 8.32
C GLN A 789 -38.73 25.46 8.94
N ILE A 790 -38.80 25.86 10.21
CA ILE A 790 -40.04 26.12 10.96
C ILE A 790 -40.73 27.41 10.48
N VAL A 791 -40.00 28.52 10.37
CA VAL A 791 -40.56 29.84 10.02
C VAL A 791 -41.35 29.84 8.68
N PRO A 792 -40.82 29.32 7.55
CA PRO A 792 -41.58 29.29 6.29
C PRO A 792 -42.71 28.26 6.31
N SER A 793 -42.69 27.29 7.22
CA SER A 793 -43.79 26.34 7.40
C SER A 793 -44.97 27.00 8.15
N LEU A 794 -44.69 27.66 9.28
CA LEU A 794 -45.67 28.45 10.03
C LEU A 794 -46.23 29.64 9.23
N GLN A 795 -45.38 30.34 8.47
CA GLN A 795 -45.78 31.53 7.71
C GLN A 795 -46.95 31.24 6.75
N ARG A 796 -47.01 30.01 6.19
CA ARG A 796 -48.03 29.59 5.22
C ARG A 796 -49.32 29.09 5.87
N MET A 797 -49.36 28.89 7.19
CA MET A 797 -50.53 28.35 7.89
C MET A 797 -51.64 29.41 8.04
N PRO A 798 -52.93 29.07 7.82
CA PRO A 798 -54.03 30.03 7.85
C PRO A 798 -54.05 30.93 9.09
N GLY A 799 -54.16 32.25 8.87
CA GLY A 799 -54.26 33.26 9.92
C GLY A 799 -53.01 33.47 10.81
N THR A 800 -51.95 32.68 10.63
CA THR A 800 -50.80 32.62 11.54
C THR A 800 -49.93 33.87 11.46
N GLN A 801 -49.54 34.41 12.61
CA GLN A 801 -48.60 35.53 12.74
C GLN A 801 -47.31 35.06 13.40
N VAL A 802 -46.17 35.19 12.73
CA VAL A 802 -44.88 34.68 13.23
C VAL A 802 -43.98 35.84 13.68
N SER A 803 -43.47 35.78 14.90
CA SER A 803 -42.40 36.67 15.39
C SER A 803 -41.12 35.88 15.56
N THR A 804 -40.13 36.09 14.70
CA THR A 804 -38.82 35.42 14.79
C THR A 804 -37.80 36.31 15.51
N PHE A 805 -37.21 35.79 16.59
CA PHE A 805 -36.29 36.52 17.46
C PHE A 805 -34.85 36.11 17.12
N VAL A 806 -34.17 36.98 16.35
CA VAL A 806 -32.91 36.69 15.66
C VAL A 806 -31.75 37.45 16.30
N ARG A 807 -31.06 36.77 17.23
CA ARG A 807 -29.91 37.32 17.97
C ARG A 807 -28.62 37.41 17.15
N SER A 808 -28.50 36.71 16.01
CA SER A 808 -27.20 36.54 15.35
C SER A 808 -27.29 36.42 13.84
N LYS A 809 -26.55 37.31 13.15
CA LYS A 809 -26.17 37.26 11.73
C LYS A 809 -25.77 35.86 11.30
N THR A 810 -26.24 35.38 10.16
CA THR A 810 -25.94 34.06 9.60
C THR A 810 -26.11 34.05 8.08
N TRP A 811 -25.27 33.27 7.39
CA TRP A 811 -25.48 32.94 5.98
C TRP A 811 -26.69 32.01 5.83
N ILE A 812 -27.50 32.25 4.80
CA ILE A 812 -28.48 31.31 4.26
C ILE A 812 -27.96 30.89 2.89
N SER A 813 -27.71 29.59 2.67
CA SER A 813 -27.16 29.15 1.40
C SER A 813 -28.27 29.03 0.32
N PRO A 814 -27.90 29.15 -0.96
CA PRO A 814 -28.68 28.52 -2.02
C PRO A 814 -28.88 27.03 -1.75
N PRO A 815 -29.87 26.38 -2.38
CA PRO A 815 -29.96 24.92 -2.41
C PRO A 815 -28.68 24.30 -3.00
N PHE A 816 -28.06 23.37 -2.26
CA PHE A 816 -26.97 22.55 -2.78
C PHE A 816 -27.43 21.70 -3.97
N GLY A 817 -26.52 21.37 -4.89
CA GLY A 817 -26.87 20.70 -6.13
C GLY A 817 -27.71 21.54 -7.10
N HIS A 818 -27.62 22.88 -7.09
CA HIS A 818 -28.42 23.75 -7.97
C HIS A 818 -28.33 23.35 -9.47
N GLN A 819 -27.13 22.95 -9.92
CA GLN A 819 -26.92 22.43 -11.27
C GLN A 819 -27.68 21.13 -11.55
N LEU A 820 -27.92 20.28 -10.53
CA LEU A 820 -28.77 19.10 -10.64
C LEU A 820 -30.25 19.49 -10.74
N PHE A 821 -30.70 20.51 -10.00
CA PHE A 821 -32.07 21.04 -10.13
C PHE A 821 -32.36 21.48 -11.57
N GLU A 822 -31.43 22.21 -12.21
CA GLU A 822 -31.56 22.63 -13.60
C GLU A 822 -31.44 21.44 -14.59
N LYS A 823 -30.38 20.62 -14.46
CA LYS A 823 -30.08 19.50 -15.36
C LYS A 823 -31.15 18.41 -15.39
N TYR A 824 -31.86 18.19 -14.28
CA TYR A 824 -32.91 17.17 -14.15
C TYR A 824 -34.34 17.75 -14.04
N GLY A 825 -34.51 19.08 -14.23
CA GLY A 825 -35.82 19.72 -14.35
C GLY A 825 -36.68 19.73 -13.07
N PHE A 826 -36.04 19.76 -11.90
CA PHE A 826 -36.72 19.69 -10.61
C PHE A 826 -37.53 20.97 -10.30
N GLN A 827 -38.80 20.80 -9.89
CA GLN A 827 -39.66 21.91 -9.48
C GLN A 827 -39.64 22.08 -7.95
N GLY A 828 -38.90 23.08 -7.47
CA GLY A 828 -38.60 23.18 -6.05
C GLY A 828 -37.72 22.00 -5.60
N SER A 829 -37.90 21.50 -4.38
CA SER A 829 -37.16 20.34 -3.86
C SER A 829 -37.68 18.97 -4.33
N SER A 830 -38.87 18.92 -4.93
CA SER A 830 -39.59 17.69 -5.25
C SER A 830 -39.03 16.98 -6.47
N ILE A 831 -38.94 15.64 -6.41
CA ILE A 831 -38.44 14.81 -7.52
C ILE A 831 -39.63 14.39 -8.41
N PRO A 832 -39.62 14.67 -9.72
CA PRO A 832 -40.70 14.29 -10.65
C PRO A 832 -41.00 12.80 -10.61
N LYS A 833 -42.27 12.42 -10.74
CA LYS A 833 -42.70 11.03 -10.56
C LYS A 833 -42.11 10.11 -11.62
N GLU A 834 -42.00 10.59 -12.85
CA GLU A 834 -41.34 9.95 -13.98
C GLU A 834 -39.86 9.64 -13.68
N LEU A 835 -39.20 10.48 -12.88
CA LEU A 835 -37.81 10.26 -12.48
C LEU A 835 -37.68 9.31 -11.29
N GLN A 836 -38.59 9.35 -10.32
CA GLN A 836 -38.67 8.31 -9.26
C GLN A 836 -38.90 6.93 -9.90
N ASP A 837 -39.84 6.83 -10.83
CA ASP A 837 -40.16 5.59 -11.54
C ASP A 837 -38.99 5.14 -12.41
N ARG A 838 -38.23 6.08 -13.01
CA ARG A 838 -36.96 5.75 -13.65
C ARG A 838 -35.92 5.24 -12.64
N PHE A 839 -35.72 5.92 -11.51
CA PHE A 839 -34.76 5.49 -10.49
C PHE A 839 -35.08 4.10 -9.92
N ALA A 840 -36.36 3.72 -9.84
CA ALA A 840 -36.80 2.41 -9.38
C ALA A 840 -36.59 1.29 -10.43
N ASN A 841 -36.61 1.62 -11.74
CA ASN A 841 -36.53 0.63 -12.83
C ASN A 841 -35.17 0.62 -13.58
N ASP A 842 -34.34 1.67 -13.44
CA ASP A 842 -33.05 1.87 -14.12
C ASP A 842 -31.95 2.11 -13.07
N SER A 843 -31.43 1.00 -12.51
CA SER A 843 -30.47 1.00 -11.41
C SER A 843 -29.12 1.61 -11.79
N GLU A 844 -28.69 1.49 -13.05
CA GLU A 844 -27.49 2.16 -13.56
C GLU A 844 -27.67 3.67 -13.58
N TYR A 845 -28.79 4.18 -14.09
CA TYR A 845 -29.05 5.62 -14.12
C TYR A 845 -29.19 6.21 -12.73
N TYR A 846 -29.83 5.49 -11.81
CA TYR A 846 -29.89 5.87 -10.40
C TYR A 846 -28.51 5.87 -9.73
N HIS A 847 -27.65 4.90 -10.03
CA HIS A 847 -26.27 4.88 -9.54
C HIS A 847 -25.46 6.07 -10.10
N LYS A 848 -25.55 6.34 -11.41
CA LYS A 848 -24.91 7.48 -12.07
C LYS A 848 -25.41 8.83 -11.53
N PHE A 849 -26.69 8.94 -11.17
CA PHE A 849 -27.22 10.11 -10.46
C PHE A 849 -26.60 10.26 -9.06
N ARG A 850 -26.57 9.19 -8.25
CA ARG A 850 -25.93 9.19 -6.92
C ARG A 850 -24.45 9.58 -6.98
N LEU A 851 -23.70 9.08 -7.97
CA LEU A 851 -22.30 9.47 -8.18
C LEU A 851 -22.19 10.99 -8.37
N SER A 852 -22.98 11.58 -9.28
CA SER A 852 -22.95 13.04 -9.49
C SER A 852 -23.38 13.89 -8.29
N VAL A 853 -24.17 13.33 -7.36
CA VAL A 853 -24.53 13.97 -6.08
C VAL A 853 -23.36 13.94 -5.08
N GLU A 854 -22.65 12.82 -4.99
CA GLU A 854 -21.44 12.70 -4.16
C GLU A 854 -20.26 13.50 -4.72
N GLU A 855 -20.10 13.55 -6.05
CA GLU A 855 -19.07 14.34 -6.73
C GLU A 855 -19.24 15.85 -6.44
N ASP A 856 -20.46 16.40 -6.59
CA ASP A 856 -20.79 17.79 -6.21
C ASP A 856 -20.50 18.05 -4.72
N GLY A 857 -20.98 17.16 -3.84
CA GLY A 857 -20.81 17.29 -2.39
C GLY A 857 -19.36 17.21 -1.90
N ASN A 858 -18.50 16.44 -2.57
CA ASN A 858 -17.08 16.32 -2.21
C ASN A 858 -16.20 17.38 -2.90
N GLY A 859 -16.52 17.79 -4.13
CA GLY A 859 -15.76 18.77 -4.91
C GLY A 859 -15.70 20.16 -4.27
N ILE A 860 -16.71 20.55 -3.48
CA ILE A 860 -16.75 21.85 -2.79
C ILE A 860 -15.80 21.99 -1.59
N HIS A 861 -14.92 21.01 -1.28
CA HIS A 861 -14.06 21.09 -0.09
C HIS A 861 -13.19 22.36 -0.03
N ALA A 862 -12.69 22.84 -1.17
CA ALA A 862 -11.87 24.05 -1.27
C ALA A 862 -12.59 25.33 -0.78
N VAL A 863 -13.94 25.37 -0.80
CA VAL A 863 -14.74 26.47 -0.24
C VAL A 863 -14.52 26.63 1.28
N THR A 864 -14.07 25.57 1.97
CA THR A 864 -13.77 25.60 3.40
C THR A 864 -12.37 26.13 3.74
N ILE A 865 -11.49 26.26 2.74
CA ILE A 865 -10.10 26.70 2.92
C ILE A 865 -9.99 28.20 2.59
N LYS A 866 -9.33 28.97 3.46
CA LYS A 866 -9.23 30.43 3.30
C LYS A 866 -8.42 30.80 2.05
N GLY A 867 -8.88 31.85 1.36
CA GLY A 867 -8.13 32.47 0.26
C GLY A 867 -8.11 31.68 -1.05
N THR A 868 -8.86 30.56 -1.16
CA THR A 868 -9.08 29.91 -2.46
C THR A 868 -10.10 30.70 -3.28
N ASP A 869 -9.97 30.69 -4.61
CA ASP A 869 -10.93 31.35 -5.52
C ASP A 869 -12.37 30.86 -5.30
N LEU A 870 -12.53 29.57 -4.99
CA LEU A 870 -13.82 28.96 -4.67
C LEU A 870 -14.41 29.49 -3.34
N GLN A 871 -13.58 29.72 -2.32
CA GLN A 871 -14.03 30.30 -1.04
C GLN A 871 -14.40 31.78 -1.21
N VAL A 872 -13.63 32.54 -1.99
CA VAL A 872 -13.89 33.97 -2.27
C VAL A 872 -15.16 34.13 -3.11
N GLY A 873 -15.25 33.43 -4.26
CA GLY A 873 -16.42 33.47 -5.15
C GLY A 873 -17.71 32.98 -4.48
N SER A 874 -17.62 31.97 -3.59
CA SER A 874 -18.77 31.52 -2.81
C SER A 874 -19.32 32.60 -1.88
N LYS A 875 -18.47 33.47 -1.30
CA LYS A 875 -18.91 34.58 -0.45
C LYS A 875 -19.74 35.59 -1.24
N GLU A 876 -19.26 35.99 -2.42
CA GLU A 876 -19.99 36.90 -3.31
C GLU A 876 -21.32 36.29 -3.79
N LEU A 877 -21.30 35.02 -4.21
CA LEU A 877 -22.50 34.31 -4.69
C LEU A 877 -23.58 34.21 -3.60
N PHE A 878 -23.19 33.93 -2.35
CA PHE A 878 -24.12 33.85 -1.22
C PHE A 878 -24.68 35.22 -0.84
N GLU A 879 -23.84 36.26 -0.84
CA GLU A 879 -24.28 37.63 -0.57
C GLU A 879 -25.25 38.14 -1.65
N ASN A 880 -24.96 37.89 -2.93
CA ASN A 880 -25.83 38.27 -4.04
C ASN A 880 -27.14 37.46 -4.06
N HIS A 881 -27.12 36.18 -3.68
CA HIS A 881 -28.33 35.39 -3.46
C HIS A 881 -29.21 35.99 -2.35
N MET A 882 -28.63 36.34 -1.20
CA MET A 882 -29.38 36.95 -0.09
C MET A 882 -29.92 38.34 -0.44
N LYS A 883 -29.16 39.18 -1.17
CA LYS A 883 -29.61 40.49 -1.68
C LYS A 883 -30.87 40.39 -2.53
N GLU A 884 -30.85 39.54 -3.56
CA GLU A 884 -31.96 39.39 -4.51
C GLU A 884 -33.23 38.84 -3.84
N ARG A 885 -33.08 37.90 -2.90
CA ARG A 885 -34.20 37.31 -2.14
C ARG A 885 -34.82 38.27 -1.12
N LEU A 886 -34.04 39.22 -0.58
CA LEU A 886 -34.49 40.19 0.45
C LEU A 886 -34.75 41.61 -0.09
N LYS A 887 -34.72 41.84 -1.41
CA LYS A 887 -34.82 43.17 -2.03
C LYS A 887 -36.06 44.00 -1.69
N THR A 888 -37.11 43.38 -1.13
CA THR A 888 -38.34 44.05 -0.65
C THR A 888 -38.28 44.48 0.82
N LYS A 889 -37.30 43.99 1.60
CA LYS A 889 -37.00 44.33 3.00
C LYS A 889 -35.46 44.34 3.22
N PRO A 890 -34.72 45.29 2.63
CA PRO A 890 -33.25 45.32 2.69
C PRO A 890 -32.69 45.45 4.12
N GLU A 891 -33.45 45.99 5.07
CA GLU A 891 -33.08 46.07 6.49
C GLU A 891 -32.85 44.69 7.12
N ILE A 892 -33.51 43.64 6.60
CA ILE A 892 -33.31 42.25 7.05
C ILE A 892 -31.96 41.71 6.55
N LEU A 893 -31.48 42.15 5.37
CA LEU A 893 -30.15 41.78 4.88
C LEU A 893 -29.06 42.36 5.78
N GLU A 894 -29.15 43.65 6.12
CA GLU A 894 -28.20 44.31 7.02
C GLU A 894 -28.12 43.63 8.40
N ALA A 895 -29.25 43.12 8.89
CA ALA A 895 -29.33 42.38 10.14
C ALA A 895 -28.87 40.90 10.04
N LEU A 896 -28.98 40.25 8.87
CA LEU A 896 -28.56 38.85 8.67
C LEU A 896 -27.11 38.68 8.20
N LEU A 897 -26.60 39.57 7.35
CA LEU A 897 -25.30 39.39 6.68
C LEU A 897 -24.13 39.40 7.69
N PRO A 898 -23.35 38.32 7.83
CA PRO A 898 -22.25 38.24 8.80
C PRO A 898 -20.93 38.78 8.24
N SER A 899 -19.99 39.08 9.14
CA SER A 899 -18.59 39.41 8.80
C SER A 899 -17.77 38.17 8.41
N PHE A 900 -17.99 37.05 9.12
CA PHE A 900 -17.30 35.77 8.94
C PHE A 900 -17.66 35.07 7.63
N SER A 901 -16.75 34.23 7.13
CA SER A 901 -16.88 33.53 5.85
C SER A 901 -18.01 32.47 5.86
N PRO A 902 -18.62 32.17 4.69
CA PRO A 902 -19.48 30.99 4.55
C PRO A 902 -18.75 29.73 5.05
N GLY A 903 -19.47 28.84 5.75
CA GLY A 903 -18.90 27.62 6.33
C GLY A 903 -18.52 27.71 7.82
N CYS A 904 -18.18 28.89 8.38
CA CYS A 904 -17.84 29.01 9.82
C CYS A 904 -18.96 28.46 10.74
N ARG A 905 -20.21 28.60 10.30
CA ARG A 905 -21.35 27.80 10.77
C ARG A 905 -21.81 26.86 9.66
N ARG A 906 -22.44 25.74 10.06
CA ARG A 906 -23.14 24.83 9.14
C ARG A 906 -24.06 25.63 8.21
N LEU A 907 -23.71 25.64 6.93
CA LEU A 907 -24.53 26.20 5.89
C LEU A 907 -25.82 25.40 5.81
N THR A 908 -26.95 26.08 5.88
CA THR A 908 -28.28 25.46 5.77
C THR A 908 -28.98 26.09 4.58
N PRO A 909 -29.45 25.31 3.59
CA PRO A 909 -30.30 25.82 2.53
C PRO A 909 -31.66 26.16 3.13
N GLY A 910 -32.20 27.34 2.80
CA GLY A 910 -33.47 27.82 3.33
C GLY A 910 -34.57 28.02 2.29
N PRO A 911 -35.12 26.96 1.65
CA PRO A 911 -36.17 27.09 0.63
C PRO A 911 -37.41 27.86 1.13
N GLY A 912 -37.57 29.10 0.67
CA GLY A 912 -38.66 29.98 1.09
C GLY A 912 -38.45 30.69 2.43
N TYR A 913 -37.32 30.51 3.12
CA TYR A 913 -37.06 31.18 4.41
C TYR A 913 -36.89 32.69 4.24
N LEU A 914 -36.02 33.12 3.31
CA LEU A 914 -35.79 34.54 3.04
C LEU A 914 -37.08 35.22 2.54
N GLU A 915 -37.80 34.55 1.66
CA GLU A 915 -39.10 34.98 1.15
C GLU A 915 -40.15 35.11 2.26
N ALA A 916 -40.19 34.17 3.22
CA ALA A 916 -41.09 34.22 4.37
C ALA A 916 -40.81 35.45 5.26
N LEU A 917 -39.54 35.83 5.47
CA LEU A 917 -39.19 37.04 6.21
C LEU A 917 -39.71 38.33 5.54
N THR A 918 -39.87 38.34 4.21
CA THR A 918 -40.45 39.48 3.48
C THR A 918 -41.96 39.62 3.62
N GLN A 919 -42.67 38.60 4.12
CA GLN A 919 -44.13 38.59 4.18
C GLN A 919 -44.69 39.55 5.26
N PRO A 920 -45.95 40.00 5.12
CA PRO A 920 -46.57 40.91 6.10
C PRO A 920 -46.99 40.21 7.41
N ASN A 921 -47.13 38.87 7.43
CA ASN A 921 -47.44 38.10 8.63
C ASN A 921 -46.20 37.60 9.39
N VAL A 922 -44.99 38.04 9.00
CA VAL A 922 -43.73 37.71 9.69
C VAL A 922 -43.03 38.98 10.18
N ALA A 923 -42.85 39.06 11.50
CA ALA A 923 -42.04 40.06 12.17
C ALA A 923 -40.64 39.51 12.42
N PHE A 924 -39.62 40.19 11.91
CA PHE A 924 -38.21 39.88 12.12
C PHE A 924 -37.66 40.77 13.23
N VAL A 925 -37.41 40.20 14.41
CA VAL A 925 -37.09 40.94 15.64
C VAL A 925 -35.63 40.70 16.04
N THR A 926 -34.81 41.74 15.99
CA THR A 926 -33.39 41.72 16.38
C THR A 926 -33.15 42.21 17.82
N SER A 927 -34.08 42.99 18.36
CA SER A 927 -34.05 43.51 19.73
C SER A 927 -33.92 42.38 20.77
N PRO A 928 -32.89 42.38 21.64
CA PRO A 928 -32.73 41.37 22.69
C PRO A 928 -33.98 41.17 23.55
N ILE A 929 -34.34 39.90 23.78
CA ILE A 929 -35.36 39.53 24.77
C ILE A 929 -34.82 39.84 26.17
N THR A 930 -35.62 40.51 26.99
CA THR A 930 -35.28 40.90 28.37
C THR A 930 -35.92 39.97 29.39
N ARG A 931 -37.19 39.61 29.18
CA ARG A 931 -37.96 38.62 29.95
C ARG A 931 -39.19 38.17 29.16
N ILE A 932 -39.82 37.12 29.66
CA ILE A 932 -41.14 36.63 29.24
C ILE A 932 -42.14 36.95 30.37
N SER A 933 -43.39 37.18 30.02
CA SER A 933 -44.53 37.22 30.94
C SER A 933 -45.60 36.24 30.49
N GLU A 934 -46.61 36.01 31.31
CA GLU A 934 -47.64 34.97 31.13
C GLU A 934 -48.24 34.81 29.71
N SER A 935 -48.24 35.86 28.88
CA SER A 935 -48.73 35.82 27.48
C SER A 935 -47.91 36.67 26.49
N ALA A 936 -46.68 37.09 26.83
CA ALA A 936 -45.90 37.98 25.98
C ALA A 936 -44.39 37.91 26.18
N ILE A 937 -43.65 38.25 25.12
CA ILE A 937 -42.19 38.42 25.12
C ILE A 937 -41.88 39.93 25.14
N HIS A 938 -40.98 40.36 26.04
CA HIS A 938 -40.58 41.76 26.18
C HIS A 938 -39.14 41.98 25.70
N THR A 939 -38.95 42.93 24.79
CA THR A 939 -37.64 43.23 24.17
C THR A 939 -37.06 44.55 24.68
N SER A 940 -35.73 44.71 24.52
CA SER A 940 -34.98 45.84 25.10
C SER A 940 -35.28 47.21 24.48
N ASP A 941 -35.97 47.24 23.35
CA ASP A 941 -36.54 48.44 22.72
C ASP A 941 -37.89 48.88 23.34
N GLY A 942 -38.36 48.16 24.37
CA GLY A 942 -39.63 48.41 25.05
C GLY A 942 -40.84 47.76 24.37
N GLN A 943 -40.67 47.05 23.25
CA GLN A 943 -41.78 46.37 22.59
C GLN A 943 -42.25 45.14 23.41
N THR A 944 -43.51 44.77 23.19
CA THR A 944 -44.18 43.66 23.86
C THR A 944 -44.96 42.85 22.84
N HIS A 945 -44.43 41.67 22.52
CA HIS A 945 -44.98 40.77 21.51
C HIS A 945 -45.93 39.80 22.22
N LYS A 946 -47.24 39.88 21.95
CA LYS A 946 -48.22 38.91 22.44
C LYS A 946 -48.09 37.61 21.65
N ILE A 947 -47.91 36.49 22.34
CA ILE A 947 -47.60 35.18 21.77
C ILE A 947 -48.54 34.15 22.41
N ASP A 948 -49.08 33.24 21.61
CA ASP A 948 -49.94 32.12 22.03
C ASP A 948 -49.16 30.79 22.09
N ALA A 949 -48.10 30.66 21.29
CA ALA A 949 -47.18 29.51 21.28
C ALA A 949 -45.71 29.94 21.07
N LEU A 950 -44.80 29.41 21.88
CA LEU A 950 -43.38 29.76 21.90
C LEU A 950 -42.49 28.56 21.56
N ILE A 951 -41.76 28.69 20.45
CA ILE A 951 -40.87 27.68 19.90
C ILE A 951 -39.41 28.07 20.17
N CYS A 952 -38.73 27.25 20.95
CA CYS A 952 -37.28 27.31 21.17
C CYS A 952 -36.56 26.55 20.05
N ALA A 953 -36.14 27.26 19.00
CA ALA A 953 -35.26 26.73 17.94
C ALA A 953 -33.77 26.97 18.30
N THR A 954 -33.42 26.70 19.56
CA THR A 954 -32.20 27.19 20.22
C THR A 954 -31.01 26.23 20.14
N GLY A 955 -31.20 25.04 19.58
CA GLY A 955 -30.14 24.07 19.27
C GLY A 955 -29.90 23.02 20.35
N PHE A 956 -28.70 22.46 20.39
CA PHE A 956 -28.36 21.29 21.21
C PHE A 956 -27.08 21.51 22.03
N GLN A 957 -26.90 20.69 23.07
CA GLN A 957 -25.67 20.64 23.86
C GLN A 957 -24.56 19.86 23.13
N ALA A 958 -24.15 20.37 21.97
CA ALA A 958 -23.11 19.77 21.13
C ALA A 958 -21.78 19.64 21.90
N GLY A 959 -21.07 18.52 21.70
CA GLY A 959 -19.81 18.21 22.36
C GLY A 959 -19.91 17.86 23.85
N ALA A 960 -21.11 17.89 24.46
CA ALA A 960 -21.27 17.53 25.86
C ALA A 960 -20.99 16.02 26.12
N PRO A 961 -20.43 15.68 27.30
CA PRO A 961 -20.36 14.29 27.75
C PRO A 961 -21.78 13.69 27.88
N PRO A 962 -21.91 12.35 27.99
CA PRO A 962 -23.20 11.72 28.23
C PRO A 962 -23.93 12.28 29.47
N PRO A 963 -25.27 12.28 29.50
CA PRO A 963 -26.04 12.77 30.64
C PRO A 963 -25.95 11.85 31.87
N PHE A 964 -25.45 10.62 31.68
CA PHE A 964 -25.16 9.64 32.72
C PHE A 964 -23.64 9.57 33.01
N PRO A 965 -23.23 9.12 34.22
CA PRO A 965 -21.82 8.87 34.53
C PRO A 965 -21.20 7.85 33.56
N LEU A 966 -20.11 8.22 32.90
CA LEU A 966 -19.27 7.33 32.11
C LEU A 966 -17.84 7.39 32.68
N ILE A 967 -17.42 6.32 33.33
CA ILE A 967 -16.20 6.25 34.15
C ILE A 967 -15.24 5.24 33.54
N GLY A 968 -14.06 5.69 33.15
CA GLY A 968 -13.00 4.88 32.54
C GLY A 968 -12.06 4.23 33.56
N SER A 969 -10.88 3.86 33.07
CA SER A 969 -9.80 3.25 33.86
C SER A 969 -9.34 4.18 35.00
N ASN A 970 -8.95 3.58 36.12
CA ASN A 970 -8.53 4.28 37.34
C ASN A 970 -9.59 5.25 37.91
N GLY A 971 -10.86 5.14 37.49
CA GLY A 971 -11.97 5.97 37.97
C GLY A 971 -12.15 7.32 37.26
N LEU A 972 -11.41 7.60 36.19
CA LEU A 972 -11.51 8.86 35.43
C LEU A 972 -12.92 9.07 34.84
N SER A 973 -13.60 10.17 35.18
CA SER A 973 -14.90 10.50 34.56
C SER A 973 -14.71 11.16 33.19
N LEU A 974 -15.52 10.78 32.20
CA LEU A 974 -15.50 11.46 30.89
C LEU A 974 -15.93 12.93 31.02
N LYS A 975 -16.77 13.25 32.01
CA LYS A 975 -17.18 14.61 32.33
C LYS A 975 -16.02 15.47 32.84
N GLU A 976 -15.07 14.88 33.56
CA GLU A 976 -13.86 15.55 34.04
C GLU A 976 -12.88 15.73 32.86
N LYS A 977 -12.60 14.65 32.11
CA LYS A 977 -11.71 14.70 30.93
C LYS A 977 -12.16 15.73 29.89
N TRP A 978 -13.47 15.90 29.67
CA TRP A 978 -14.02 16.85 28.70
C TRP A 978 -14.46 18.19 29.32
N GLN A 979 -14.11 18.48 30.57
CA GLN A 979 -14.53 19.71 31.28
C GLN A 979 -14.07 20.99 30.56
N GLU A 980 -12.83 21.00 30.08
CA GLU A 980 -12.26 22.13 29.32
C GLU A 980 -12.54 21.96 27.82
N ARG A 981 -12.15 20.81 27.26
CA ARG A 981 -12.26 20.51 25.82
C ARG A 981 -12.70 19.04 25.60
N PRO A 982 -13.76 18.78 24.83
CA PRO A 982 -14.04 17.45 24.31
C PRO A 982 -12.93 16.99 23.35
N VAL A 983 -12.30 15.85 23.65
CA VAL A 983 -11.17 15.30 22.89
C VAL A 983 -11.31 13.78 22.68
N SER A 984 -10.83 13.31 21.54
CA SER A 984 -10.77 11.89 21.15
C SER A 984 -9.84 11.70 19.96
N TYR A 985 -9.06 10.63 19.93
CA TYR A 985 -8.26 10.23 18.78
C TYR A 985 -9.15 9.72 17.63
N LEU A 986 -8.91 10.23 16.42
CA LEU A 986 -9.63 9.92 15.18
C LEU A 986 -11.16 9.92 15.33
N SER A 987 -11.69 10.79 16.21
CA SER A 987 -13.13 10.94 16.48
C SER A 987 -13.86 9.71 17.03
N HIS A 988 -13.15 8.66 17.44
CA HIS A 988 -13.75 7.44 17.97
C HIS A 988 -13.16 6.94 19.28
N SER A 989 -11.84 7.02 19.50
CA SER A 989 -11.17 6.47 20.70
C SER A 989 -10.86 7.55 21.72
N VAL A 990 -10.95 7.23 23.02
CA VAL A 990 -10.66 8.18 24.11
C VAL A 990 -9.62 7.59 25.06
N ALA A 991 -8.51 8.30 25.28
CA ALA A 991 -7.43 7.83 26.14
C ALA A 991 -7.89 7.77 27.61
N GLY A 992 -7.64 6.63 28.27
CA GLY A 992 -8.15 6.32 29.61
C GLY A 992 -9.52 5.60 29.63
N PHE A 993 -10.13 5.32 28.48
CA PHE A 993 -11.42 4.63 28.37
C PHE A 993 -11.26 3.37 27.51
N PRO A 994 -10.79 2.23 28.07
CA PRO A 994 -10.50 1.05 27.28
C PRO A 994 -11.77 0.41 26.72
N ASN A 995 -11.65 -0.17 25.52
CA ASN A 995 -12.75 -0.79 24.77
C ASN A 995 -14.01 0.11 24.60
N LEU A 996 -13.89 1.42 24.80
CA LEU A 996 -14.93 2.40 24.50
C LEU A 996 -14.66 2.98 23.11
N PHE A 997 -15.66 2.87 22.24
CA PHE A 997 -15.66 3.53 20.95
C PHE A 997 -16.85 4.49 20.84
N THR A 998 -16.62 5.69 20.30
CA THR A 998 -17.65 6.71 20.10
C THR A 998 -17.97 6.86 18.62
N MET A 999 -19.25 6.97 18.30
CA MET A 999 -19.70 7.25 16.93
C MET A 999 -20.23 8.68 16.90
N LEU A 1000 -19.71 9.51 15.98
CA LEU A 1000 -19.90 10.97 15.99
C LEU A 1000 -19.38 11.60 17.30
N GLY A 1001 -18.16 11.23 17.72
CA GLY A 1001 -17.46 11.80 18.87
C GLY A 1001 -16.95 13.23 18.61
N PRO A 1002 -16.06 13.77 19.47
CA PRO A 1002 -15.31 14.99 19.18
C PRO A 1002 -14.63 14.92 17.81
N ASN A 1003 -14.71 16.00 17.04
CA ASN A 1003 -14.27 16.08 15.65
C ASN A 1003 -14.99 15.09 14.68
N GLY A 1004 -16.04 14.39 15.13
CA GLY A 1004 -16.77 13.37 14.38
C GLY A 1004 -17.86 13.88 13.43
N GLY A 1005 -17.65 15.04 12.79
CA GLY A 1005 -18.59 15.63 11.84
C GLY A 1005 -17.86 16.17 10.61
N ILE A 1006 -18.56 16.44 9.50
CA ILE A 1006 -17.92 16.85 8.23
C ILE A 1006 -18.20 18.30 7.85
N GLY A 1007 -17.19 18.97 7.29
CA GLY A 1007 -17.31 20.30 6.68
C GLY A 1007 -17.84 20.26 5.24
N SER A 1008 -17.55 19.18 4.49
CA SER A 1008 -18.00 18.92 3.12
C SER A 1008 -18.01 17.41 2.82
N GLY A 1009 -18.76 16.98 1.80
CA GLY A 1009 -19.00 15.57 1.45
C GLY A 1009 -20.20 14.95 2.18
N SER A 1010 -20.17 13.64 2.42
CA SER A 1010 -21.28 12.88 3.01
C SER A 1010 -21.00 12.35 4.42
N LEU A 1011 -21.88 12.71 5.37
CA LEU A 1011 -21.75 12.31 6.78
C LEU A 1011 -22.07 10.82 6.99
N THR A 1012 -22.95 10.22 6.18
CA THR A 1012 -23.24 8.78 6.27
C THR A 1012 -22.00 7.96 5.93
N THR A 1013 -21.25 8.36 4.91
CA THR A 1013 -19.96 7.74 4.55
C THR A 1013 -18.93 7.80 5.69
N MET A 1014 -18.88 8.91 6.45
CA MET A 1014 -18.07 8.97 7.68
C MET A 1014 -18.57 7.99 8.75
N ILE A 1015 -19.89 7.92 8.99
CA ILE A 1015 -20.50 6.98 9.95
C ILE A 1015 -20.17 5.53 9.57
N GLU A 1016 -20.26 5.16 8.30
CA GLU A 1016 -19.88 3.81 7.84
C GLU A 1016 -18.39 3.54 8.06
N THR A 1017 -17.52 4.50 7.71
CA THR A 1017 -16.07 4.36 7.83
C THR A 1017 -15.63 4.19 9.29
N THR A 1018 -16.10 5.06 10.20
CA THR A 1018 -15.82 4.92 11.63
C THR A 1018 -16.39 3.61 12.19
N GLY A 1019 -17.57 3.20 11.72
CA GLY A 1019 -18.20 1.94 12.11
C GLY A 1019 -17.36 0.72 11.70
N ASP A 1020 -16.80 0.74 10.49
CA ASP A 1020 -15.91 -0.31 9.99
C ASP A 1020 -14.54 -0.32 10.68
N TYR A 1021 -13.99 0.85 11.07
CA TYR A 1021 -12.82 0.91 11.94
C TYR A 1021 -13.10 0.19 13.28
N VAL A 1022 -14.23 0.50 13.92
CA VAL A 1022 -14.64 -0.14 15.19
C VAL A 1022 -14.91 -1.64 15.02
N ILE A 1023 -15.35 -2.10 13.86
CA ILE A 1023 -15.47 -3.55 13.57
C ILE A 1023 -14.08 -4.20 13.42
N LYS A 1024 -13.11 -3.51 12.80
CA LYS A 1024 -11.71 -3.95 12.78
C LYS A 1024 -11.12 -4.02 14.20
N THR A 1025 -11.37 -3.04 15.08
CA THR A 1025 -10.88 -3.10 16.48
C THR A 1025 -11.51 -4.25 17.27
N ILE A 1026 -12.83 -4.47 17.15
CA ILE A 1026 -13.51 -5.62 17.80
C ILE A 1026 -12.95 -6.94 17.27
N ARG A 1027 -12.68 -7.07 15.96
CA ARG A 1027 -12.05 -8.29 15.41
C ARG A 1027 -10.66 -8.51 15.99
N LYS A 1028 -9.84 -7.46 16.15
CA LYS A 1028 -8.53 -7.53 16.78
C LYS A 1028 -8.63 -7.97 18.25
N ILE A 1029 -9.50 -7.32 19.02
CA ILE A 1029 -9.78 -7.65 20.43
C ILE A 1029 -10.18 -9.13 20.59
N GLN A 1030 -11.03 -9.62 19.69
CA GLN A 1030 -11.46 -11.01 19.65
C GLN A 1030 -10.31 -11.98 19.30
N LYS A 1031 -9.66 -11.77 18.16
CA LYS A 1031 -8.68 -12.70 17.58
C LYS A 1031 -7.48 -12.88 18.52
N GLU A 1032 -6.90 -11.77 18.96
CA GLU A 1032 -5.62 -11.73 19.69
C GLU A 1032 -5.74 -11.99 21.20
N ASN A 1033 -6.93 -12.36 21.70
CA ASN A 1033 -7.22 -12.50 23.13
C ASN A 1033 -6.85 -11.26 23.95
N ILE A 1034 -6.96 -10.07 23.36
CA ILE A 1034 -6.82 -8.81 24.09
C ILE A 1034 -8.05 -8.66 24.99
N ALA A 1035 -7.83 -8.26 26.24
CA ALA A 1035 -8.89 -7.95 27.20
C ALA A 1035 -9.15 -6.44 27.25
N SER A 1036 -8.09 -5.63 27.21
CA SER A 1036 -8.16 -4.17 27.25
C SER A 1036 -7.39 -3.57 26.08
N MET A 1037 -8.03 -2.73 25.28
CA MET A 1037 -7.46 -1.94 24.19
C MET A 1037 -7.79 -0.47 24.44
N VAL A 1038 -6.78 0.37 24.59
CA VAL A 1038 -6.92 1.82 24.85
C VAL A 1038 -5.97 2.61 23.96
N VAL A 1039 -6.39 3.79 23.49
CA VAL A 1039 -5.50 4.66 22.70
C VAL A 1039 -4.47 5.36 23.59
N LYS A 1040 -3.23 5.45 23.13
CA LYS A 1040 -2.14 6.14 23.83
C LYS A 1040 -2.48 7.61 24.03
N ALA A 1041 -2.31 8.10 25.26
CA ALA A 1041 -2.57 9.51 25.59
C ALA A 1041 -1.68 10.50 24.82
N ALA A 1042 -0.52 10.07 24.30
CA ALA A 1042 0.28 10.85 23.37
C ALA A 1042 -0.46 11.03 22.03
N ARG A 1043 -0.87 9.93 21.38
CA ARG A 1043 -1.54 9.95 20.07
C ARG A 1043 -2.86 10.72 20.07
N GLU A 1044 -3.58 10.73 21.20
CA GLU A 1044 -4.74 11.60 21.40
C GLU A 1044 -4.36 13.09 21.38
N ARG A 1045 -3.24 13.50 21.99
CA ARG A 1045 -2.75 14.89 21.91
C ARG A 1045 -2.26 15.24 20.52
N ASP A 1046 -1.44 14.38 19.90
CA ASP A 1046 -0.87 14.64 18.57
C ASP A 1046 -1.99 14.86 17.52
N PHE A 1047 -3.10 14.11 17.63
CA PHE A 1047 -4.29 14.32 16.79
C PHE A 1047 -5.01 15.65 17.09
N ILE A 1048 -5.06 16.10 18.35
CA ILE A 1048 -5.65 17.39 18.72
C ILE A 1048 -4.78 18.57 18.27
N GLU A 1049 -3.45 18.45 18.36
CA GLU A 1049 -2.50 19.42 17.83
C GLU A 1049 -2.62 19.54 16.29
N HIS A 1050 -2.74 18.41 15.59
CA HIS A 1050 -3.04 18.38 14.16
C HIS A 1050 -4.41 18.99 13.82
N VAL A 1051 -5.45 18.72 14.62
CA VAL A 1051 -6.78 19.31 14.48
C VAL A 1051 -6.71 20.84 14.54
N ASP A 1052 -6.02 21.40 15.53
CA ASP A 1052 -5.94 22.85 15.70
C ASP A 1052 -5.16 23.50 14.56
N ALA A 1053 -3.97 22.96 14.24
CA ALA A 1053 -3.13 23.46 13.14
C ALA A 1053 -3.83 23.39 11.77
N TYR A 1054 -4.63 22.35 11.51
CA TYR A 1054 -5.45 22.28 10.30
C TYR A 1054 -6.50 23.41 10.26
N PHE A 1055 -7.23 23.63 11.36
CA PHE A 1055 -8.39 24.53 11.34
C PHE A 1055 -8.02 26.01 11.22
N GLU A 1056 -6.83 26.45 11.62
CA GLU A 1056 -6.37 27.85 11.46
C GLU A 1056 -6.53 28.37 10.01
N GLY A 1057 -6.11 27.56 9.03
CA GLY A 1057 -6.20 27.85 7.59
C GLY A 1057 -7.61 27.77 6.99
N THR A 1058 -8.63 27.48 7.78
CA THR A 1058 -10.01 27.26 7.30
C THR A 1058 -10.98 28.37 7.69
N VAL A 1059 -12.09 28.48 6.97
CA VAL A 1059 -13.25 29.31 7.34
C VAL A 1059 -13.84 28.96 8.70
N PHE A 1060 -13.58 27.74 9.21
CA PHE A 1060 -14.06 27.31 10.52
C PHE A 1060 -13.33 28.01 11.67
N ALA A 1061 -12.12 28.55 11.45
CA ALA A 1061 -11.43 29.35 12.47
C ALA A 1061 -12.00 30.77 12.65
N ASP A 1062 -12.78 31.32 11.70
CA ASP A 1062 -13.32 32.70 11.77
C ASP A 1062 -14.11 33.00 13.06
N GLU A 1063 -14.21 34.28 13.41
CA GLU A 1063 -14.97 34.76 14.58
C GLU A 1063 -16.49 34.57 14.43
N CYS A 1064 -16.97 33.36 14.66
CA CYS A 1064 -18.39 33.06 14.74
C CYS A 1064 -18.72 32.10 15.91
N ARG A 1065 -19.76 32.44 16.66
CA ARG A 1065 -20.38 31.50 17.63
C ARG A 1065 -21.04 30.36 16.85
N SER A 1066 -20.41 29.19 16.82
CA SER A 1066 -20.87 27.98 16.11
C SER A 1066 -20.94 26.80 17.08
N TRP A 1067 -21.78 25.78 16.81
CA TRP A 1067 -21.76 24.53 17.58
C TRP A 1067 -20.52 23.67 17.26
N TYR A 1068 -19.84 23.95 16.15
CA TYR A 1068 -18.55 23.38 15.80
C TYR A 1068 -17.43 23.70 16.81
N LYS A 1069 -17.60 24.76 17.61
CA LYS A 1069 -16.58 25.31 18.50
C LYS A 1069 -16.88 25.04 19.97
N ASN A 1070 -15.84 24.76 20.73
CA ASN A 1070 -15.90 24.78 22.19
C ASN A 1070 -16.26 26.20 22.69
N LYS A 1071 -17.15 26.32 23.68
CA LYS A 1071 -17.63 27.62 24.19
C LYS A 1071 -16.60 28.40 25.02
N GLY A 1072 -15.62 27.72 25.63
CA GLY A 1072 -14.60 28.30 26.49
C GLY A 1072 -13.33 28.68 25.74
N CYS A 1073 -12.75 27.75 24.98
CA CYS A 1073 -11.48 27.97 24.27
C CYS A 1073 -11.62 28.31 22.77
N GLY A 1074 -12.83 28.25 22.20
CA GLY A 1074 -13.07 28.58 20.78
C GLY A 1074 -12.56 27.55 19.76
N ALA A 1075 -11.75 26.57 20.17
CA ALA A 1075 -11.21 25.51 19.31
C ALA A 1075 -12.31 24.68 18.62
N VAL A 1076 -12.02 24.17 17.43
CA VAL A 1076 -12.99 23.39 16.62
C VAL A 1076 -13.00 21.94 17.09
N THR A 1077 -14.09 21.55 17.74
CA THR A 1077 -14.30 20.21 18.32
C THR A 1077 -15.48 19.45 17.72
N GLY A 1078 -16.18 20.04 16.74
CA GLY A 1078 -17.35 19.44 16.08
C GLY A 1078 -17.11 18.88 14.68
N LEU A 1079 -15.91 19.11 14.10
CA LEU A 1079 -15.59 18.77 12.70
C LEU A 1079 -14.27 18.01 12.56
N TRP A 1080 -14.20 17.14 11.57
CA TRP A 1080 -13.03 16.38 11.15
C TRP A 1080 -12.02 17.32 10.46
N PRO A 1081 -10.70 17.20 10.73
CA PRO A 1081 -9.67 17.99 10.05
C PRO A 1081 -9.45 17.47 8.62
N GLY A 1082 -10.32 17.86 7.69
CA GLY A 1082 -10.22 17.51 6.27
C GLY A 1082 -11.56 17.31 5.56
N SER A 1083 -11.50 16.74 4.36
CA SER A 1083 -12.68 16.33 3.58
C SER A 1083 -13.23 14.98 4.03
N THR A 1084 -14.45 14.64 3.58
CA THR A 1084 -14.98 13.27 3.75
C THR A 1084 -14.04 12.23 3.12
N LEU A 1085 -13.47 12.49 1.95
CA LEU A 1085 -12.51 11.57 1.30
C LEU A 1085 -11.23 11.39 2.12
N HIS A 1086 -10.71 12.45 2.74
CA HIS A 1086 -9.56 12.37 3.66
C HIS A 1086 -9.88 11.51 4.88
N CYS A 1087 -11.06 11.68 5.49
CA CYS A 1087 -11.52 10.83 6.59
C CYS A 1087 -11.63 9.35 6.16
N VAL A 1088 -12.16 9.10 4.96
CA VAL A 1088 -12.37 7.77 4.37
C VAL A 1088 -11.07 7.03 4.10
N GLU A 1089 -9.97 7.74 3.80
CA GLU A 1089 -8.63 7.14 3.67
C GLU A 1089 -7.90 7.04 5.02
N ALA A 1090 -7.90 8.09 5.84
CA ALA A 1090 -7.21 8.11 7.14
C ALA A 1090 -7.71 7.03 8.13
N MET A 1091 -8.98 6.62 8.01
CA MET A 1091 -9.57 5.53 8.80
C MET A 1091 -9.55 4.15 8.09
N ARG A 1092 -9.08 4.05 6.84
CA ARG A 1092 -9.11 2.81 6.06
C ARG A 1092 -8.28 1.70 6.72
N SER A 1093 -7.12 2.07 7.25
CA SER A 1093 -6.08 1.17 7.76
C SER A 1093 -5.76 1.52 9.21
N PRO A 1094 -6.30 0.80 10.21
CA PRO A 1094 -6.09 1.14 11.62
C PRO A 1094 -4.64 1.05 12.06
N ARG A 1095 -4.13 2.15 12.63
CA ARG A 1095 -2.79 2.25 13.24
C ARG A 1095 -2.75 1.49 14.57
N TRP A 1096 -2.45 0.20 14.52
CA TRP A 1096 -2.43 -0.68 15.71
C TRP A 1096 -1.35 -0.26 16.73
N GLU A 1097 -0.27 0.36 16.27
CA GLU A 1097 0.82 0.88 17.09
C GLU A 1097 0.42 2.10 17.95
N ASP A 1098 -0.70 2.77 17.65
CA ASP A 1098 -1.21 3.92 18.42
C ASP A 1098 -1.99 3.51 19.68
N PHE A 1099 -2.17 2.21 19.91
CA PHE A 1099 -2.88 1.64 21.05
C PHE A 1099 -1.96 0.91 22.03
N GLU A 1100 -2.46 0.76 23.26
CA GLU A 1100 -1.91 -0.09 24.31
C GLU A 1100 -2.87 -1.26 24.57
N TYR A 1101 -2.30 -2.41 24.94
CA TYR A 1101 -2.99 -3.70 24.99
C TYR A 1101 -2.67 -4.46 26.29
N VAL A 1102 -3.71 -4.91 27.00
CA VAL A 1102 -3.60 -5.92 28.07
C VAL A 1102 -4.29 -7.20 27.58
N TYR A 1103 -3.61 -8.34 27.71
CA TYR A 1103 -4.07 -9.64 27.21
C TYR A 1103 -4.82 -10.42 28.29
N CYS A 1104 -5.76 -11.28 27.89
CA CYS A 1104 -6.62 -12.04 28.81
C CYS A 1104 -5.85 -12.91 29.82
N ASP A 1105 -4.62 -13.33 29.51
CA ASP A 1105 -3.79 -14.14 30.41
C ASP A 1105 -2.97 -13.29 31.40
N GLU A 1106 -2.75 -12.01 31.11
CA GLU A 1106 -2.07 -11.07 32.01
C GLU A 1106 -2.98 -10.76 33.22
N LEU A 1107 -4.27 -10.54 32.99
CA LEU A 1107 -5.29 -10.37 34.04
C LEU A 1107 -5.45 -11.61 34.94
N LYS A 1108 -5.43 -12.81 34.34
CA LYS A 1108 -5.51 -14.09 35.10
C LYS A 1108 -4.32 -14.28 36.05
N GLY A 1109 -3.18 -13.67 35.77
CA GLY A 1109 -2.03 -13.65 36.68
C GLY A 1109 -2.30 -12.84 37.94
N ALA A 1110 -2.80 -11.61 37.77
CA ALA A 1110 -3.07 -10.68 38.88
C ALA A 1110 -4.11 -11.24 39.87
N ALA A 1111 -5.17 -11.88 39.38
CA ALA A 1111 -6.24 -12.43 40.22
C ALA A 1111 -5.82 -13.61 41.14
N SER A 1112 -4.59 -14.12 41.02
CA SER A 1112 -4.10 -15.27 41.81
C SER A 1112 -3.17 -14.92 42.98
N GLU A 1113 -2.67 -13.67 43.07
CA GLU A 1113 -1.69 -13.27 44.08
C GLU A 1113 -2.13 -11.98 44.82
N GLY A 1114 -2.93 -12.17 45.88
CA GLY A 1114 -3.38 -11.08 46.75
C GLY A 1114 -2.27 -10.54 47.64
N GLY A 1115 -1.41 -9.65 47.11
CA GLY A 1115 -0.37 -8.97 47.86
C GLY A 1115 0.25 -7.79 47.09
N LEU A 1116 0.62 -6.72 47.81
CA LEU A 1116 1.37 -5.61 47.23
C LEU A 1116 2.85 -6.00 47.10
N GLY A 1117 3.38 -6.07 45.87
CA GLY A 1117 4.84 -6.04 45.67
C GLY A 1117 5.36 -6.70 44.39
N VAL A 1118 5.86 -5.85 43.47
CA VAL A 1118 6.89 -6.16 42.45
C VAL A 1118 6.58 -7.28 41.43
N ALA A 1119 6.41 -6.86 40.18
CA ALA A 1119 6.14 -7.66 38.99
C ALA A 1119 6.92 -9.00 38.83
N GLY A 1120 6.27 -10.11 39.21
CA GLY A 1120 6.63 -11.49 38.83
C GLY A 1120 5.75 -12.06 37.70
N GLY A 1121 5.21 -11.20 36.83
CA GLY A 1121 4.12 -11.54 35.91
C GLY A 1121 4.46 -12.63 34.87
N LYS A 1122 3.63 -13.67 34.79
CA LYS A 1122 3.72 -14.71 33.74
C LYS A 1122 3.57 -14.06 32.35
N ARG A 1123 4.58 -14.23 31.49
CA ARG A 1123 4.56 -13.80 30.08
C ARG A 1123 3.36 -14.42 29.35
N ALA A 1124 2.37 -13.60 28.98
CA ALA A 1124 1.21 -14.06 28.24
C ALA A 1124 1.56 -14.47 26.80
N ASN A 1125 0.82 -15.44 26.26
CA ASN A 1125 0.98 -15.88 24.88
C ASN A 1125 0.29 -14.91 23.91
N LYS A 1126 1.01 -13.87 23.48
CA LYS A 1126 0.54 -12.87 22.49
C LYS A 1126 0.34 -13.46 21.07
N LEU A 1127 0.76 -14.71 20.84
CA LEU A 1127 0.52 -15.48 19.62
C LEU A 1127 -0.57 -16.56 19.78
N ALA A 1128 -1.34 -16.56 20.89
CA ALA A 1128 -2.44 -17.50 21.15
C ALA A 1128 -3.56 -17.48 20.08
N TRP A 1129 -3.57 -16.49 19.18
CA TRP A 1129 -4.48 -16.40 18.05
C TRP A 1129 -4.14 -17.36 16.89
N LEU A 1130 -2.89 -17.85 16.81
CA LEU A 1130 -2.50 -18.94 15.90
C LEU A 1130 -3.16 -20.28 16.29
N GLY A 1131 -3.63 -20.40 17.53
CA GLY A 1131 -4.36 -21.57 18.00
C GLY A 1131 -3.50 -22.82 18.08
N ASN A 1132 -4.08 -23.94 17.66
CA ASN A 1132 -3.51 -25.29 17.72
C ASN A 1132 -3.10 -25.85 16.35
N GLY A 1133 -2.84 -24.99 15.36
CA GLY A 1133 -2.39 -25.37 14.01
C GLY A 1133 -3.48 -25.77 13.02
N TRP A 1134 -4.74 -25.84 13.45
CA TRP A 1134 -5.90 -26.18 12.61
C TRP A 1134 -6.77 -24.96 12.31
N SER A 1135 -7.44 -24.92 11.15
CA SER A 1135 -8.56 -24.01 10.89
C SER A 1135 -9.92 -24.57 11.34
N ASP A 1136 -10.90 -23.67 11.46
CA ASP A 1136 -12.30 -24.04 11.74
C ASP A 1136 -12.93 -24.82 10.56
N ASN A 1137 -12.55 -24.51 9.32
CA ASN A 1137 -13.00 -25.21 8.11
C ASN A 1137 -12.51 -26.67 8.08
N GLU A 1138 -11.25 -26.93 8.43
CA GLU A 1138 -10.70 -28.29 8.55
C GLU A 1138 -11.39 -29.08 9.66
N LYS A 1139 -11.56 -28.50 10.85
CA LYS A 1139 -12.29 -29.15 11.96
C LYS A 1139 -13.73 -29.47 11.60
N LYS A 1140 -14.37 -28.66 10.75
CA LYS A 1140 -15.74 -28.87 10.22
C LYS A 1140 -15.81 -29.74 8.97
N LYS A 1141 -14.66 -30.04 8.32
CA LYS A 1141 -14.55 -30.67 6.99
C LYS A 1141 -15.44 -29.99 5.94
N LYS A 1142 -15.39 -28.65 5.89
CA LYS A 1142 -16.15 -27.82 4.95
C LYS A 1142 -15.27 -26.82 4.24
N ASP A 1143 -15.63 -26.54 2.99
CA ASP A 1143 -15.14 -25.41 2.21
C ASP A 1143 -13.59 -25.33 2.22
N LEU A 1144 -12.92 -26.49 2.13
CA LEU A 1144 -11.47 -26.64 2.33
C LEU A 1144 -10.63 -25.96 1.24
N ALA A 1145 -11.25 -25.63 0.11
CA ALA A 1145 -10.66 -24.89 -1.01
C ALA A 1145 -11.43 -23.58 -1.30
N TRP A 1146 -12.01 -22.95 -0.27
CA TRP A 1146 -12.81 -21.71 -0.38
C TRP A 1146 -12.10 -20.58 -1.15
N TYR A 1147 -10.76 -20.52 -1.06
CA TYR A 1147 -9.93 -19.55 -1.77
C TYR A 1147 -9.94 -19.70 -3.30
N LEU A 1148 -10.56 -20.75 -3.85
CA LEU A 1148 -10.82 -20.94 -5.29
C LEU A 1148 -12.24 -20.55 -5.70
N TYR A 1149 -13.09 -20.06 -4.79
CA TYR A 1149 -14.43 -19.56 -5.17
C TYR A 1149 -14.31 -18.16 -5.80
N PRO A 1150 -15.10 -17.82 -6.85
CA PRO A 1150 -14.96 -16.56 -7.58
C PRO A 1150 -15.00 -15.30 -6.73
N GLU A 1151 -15.75 -15.31 -5.62
CA GLU A 1151 -15.89 -14.22 -4.66
C GLU A 1151 -14.67 -13.99 -3.75
N PHE A 1152 -13.74 -14.94 -3.67
CA PHE A 1152 -12.51 -14.83 -2.87
C PHE A 1152 -11.23 -14.74 -3.72
N MET A 1153 -11.31 -15.02 -5.03
CA MET A 1153 -10.20 -14.88 -5.97
C MET A 1153 -10.07 -13.43 -6.48
N ASP A 1154 -9.23 -12.62 -5.84
CA ASP A 1154 -8.82 -11.35 -6.46
C ASP A 1154 -7.87 -11.61 -7.64
N LYS A 1155 -8.32 -11.29 -8.86
CA LYS A 1155 -7.56 -11.56 -10.08
C LYS A 1155 -6.74 -10.34 -10.48
N PRO A 1156 -5.47 -10.49 -10.88
CA PRO A 1156 -4.74 -9.43 -11.56
C PRO A 1156 -5.35 -9.17 -12.95
N VAL A 1157 -5.15 -7.97 -13.48
CA VAL A 1157 -5.44 -7.66 -14.88
C VAL A 1157 -4.27 -8.13 -15.74
N ALA A 1158 -4.55 -8.58 -16.96
CA ALA A 1158 -3.55 -9.01 -17.93
C ALA A 1158 -3.76 -8.25 -19.25
N PRO A 1159 -2.67 -7.88 -19.97
CA PRO A 1159 -1.27 -8.15 -19.65
C PRO A 1159 -0.68 -7.21 -18.58
N LEU A 1160 -1.38 -6.14 -18.20
CA LEU A 1160 -0.90 -5.07 -17.30
C LEU A 1160 -1.65 -5.09 -15.95
N PRO A 1161 -1.08 -5.63 -14.85
CA PRO A 1161 -1.74 -5.66 -13.55
C PRO A 1161 -1.97 -4.26 -12.94
N GLU A 1162 -1.10 -3.30 -13.25
CA GLU A 1162 -1.18 -1.89 -12.86
C GLU A 1162 -2.31 -1.14 -13.58
N ALA A 1163 -2.77 -1.64 -14.72
CA ALA A 1163 -3.97 -1.13 -15.40
C ALA A 1163 -5.29 -1.51 -14.71
N LYS A 1164 -5.25 -2.12 -13.52
CA LYS A 1164 -6.42 -2.50 -12.71
C LYS A 1164 -7.15 -1.27 -12.19
N GLU A 1165 -8.17 -0.84 -12.94
CA GLU A 1165 -9.02 0.34 -12.75
C GLU A 1165 -9.34 0.70 -11.29
N ALA A 1166 -9.67 -0.29 -10.46
CA ALA A 1166 -9.96 -0.09 -9.04
C ALA A 1166 -8.82 0.64 -8.28
N TYR A 1167 -7.56 0.34 -8.59
CA TYR A 1167 -6.40 0.98 -7.94
C TYR A 1167 -6.04 2.34 -8.55
N ASN A 1168 -6.42 2.59 -9.81
CA ASN A 1168 -6.35 3.92 -10.43
C ASN A 1168 -7.39 4.88 -9.84
N VAL A 1169 -8.57 4.37 -9.44
CA VAL A 1169 -9.61 5.16 -8.76
C VAL A 1169 -9.29 5.37 -7.28
N ARG A 1170 -8.75 4.35 -6.60
CA ARG A 1170 -8.34 4.44 -5.18
C ARG A 1170 -7.13 3.54 -4.91
N PRO A 1171 -5.95 4.09 -4.56
CA PRO A 1171 -4.72 3.31 -4.37
C PRO A 1171 -4.86 2.12 -3.40
N PHE A 1172 -3.95 1.14 -3.52
CA PHE A 1172 -3.86 0.05 -2.56
C PHE A 1172 -3.50 0.56 -1.15
N SER A 1173 -4.06 -0.08 -0.11
CA SER A 1173 -3.82 0.25 1.30
C SER A 1173 -4.39 -0.89 2.18
N CYS A 1174 -3.71 -1.18 3.30
CA CYS A 1174 -3.76 -2.47 4.02
C CYS A 1174 -4.90 -2.62 5.05
#